data_AF-A0A946WPX0-F1
#
_entry.id   AF-A0A946WPX0-F1
#
_cell.length_a   1.000
_cell.length_b   1.000
_cell.length_c   1.000
_cell.angle_alpha   90.00
_cell.angle_beta   90.00
_cell.angle_gamma   90.00
#
_symmetry.space_group_name_H-M   'P 1'
#
loop_
_entity.id
_entity.type
_entity.pdbx_description
1 polymer ?
#
loop_
_entity_poly.entity_id
_entity_poly.type
_entity_poly.pdbx_seq_one_letter_code
_entity_poly.pdbx_strand_id
1 'polypeptide(L)'
;ELYTNNAGGSVGSVAVVIDHNGNDVYNSDSRYVQGFGCLGVGYLVDLEGNDRYTAKHFSQGGGIMGVGCLWDNWGNDEYSGHGFTQGAAMFGLGALLDNSGDDKYDCATLGQGGATTLGLGICSDLSGDDEYLLNVTKGKDNMGSAGYGQGGALSFRHNPWTKKLTAYGGVGFLIDGKGDDLYHTKGWCDQGGSYIMSLGALYDGGGNDKYIANTGQGSGIHITNAILIDKSGNDNYQGGFRTGASGSDRSPGILIDYSGDDTYTSKSSCYGTGCKPFSFSLMIDYKGDDTYISSNPLGPILMNNWDAFGGVWPESASYLWPWAMCLDLGGKDDYQVRNRANNSERHSFGHGIHLDIEYEGGDIIGEVEKPLQFKDSQILDKVIRNNPETVDALNTLQSGSTFGSFRAIGKINSHSPDVVTDLVSVLLNSENRAFNRYMMECIQHFFSSDQITDEHVSDLQKLLKAKDPEVRTIMADNFGIWECSTTEGALIDALNDPEASVRRFSLSSLISLKSEAGLEHARKMAFDDPSEEVQRVCIVYISRMKEHVNAYPLLMRALKDDTAAAVKVAAASGLGSSGNQSAVGELKRASKSNDVYLQRAAGKALAELYQVEGIEILINSLTFPSIDAFYNYNRNVPNYLANYSGFNPPEKERYKQQLWLDWYTKNRDKIDIKSNVDAYNEYRVLQVRIASDIDSEKVRKLEQFLKKFPNHSGAGQFLASELNRIAWYMVT
;
A
#
# COMPACT_ATOMS: atom_id res chain seq x y z
N GLU A 1 -24.88 -31.78 22.85
CA GLU A 1 -24.23 -32.63 23.86
C GLU A 1 -22.85 -32.09 24.23
N LEU A 2 -22.05 -32.80 25.05
CA LEU A 2 -20.66 -32.42 25.37
C LEU A 2 -19.70 -33.56 25.00
N TYR A 3 -18.89 -33.33 23.97
CA TYR A 3 -17.86 -34.24 23.48
C TYR A 3 -16.48 -33.80 23.97
N THR A 4 -15.89 -34.57 24.88
CA THR A 4 -14.51 -34.35 25.37
C THR A 4 -13.51 -35.40 24.86
N ASN A 5 -13.95 -36.28 23.95
CA ASN A 5 -13.12 -37.34 23.37
C ASN A 5 -12.44 -36.83 22.08
N ASN A 6 -12.03 -37.75 21.20
CA ASN A 6 -11.42 -37.42 19.91
C ASN A 6 -12.42 -37.00 18.83
N ALA A 7 -13.71 -37.34 19.00
CA ALA A 7 -14.83 -37.13 18.09
C ALA A 7 -14.44 -37.14 16.60
N GLY A 8 -14.31 -38.35 16.06
CA GLY A 8 -13.92 -38.58 14.66
C GLY A 8 -12.43 -38.43 14.37
N GLY A 9 -11.59 -37.94 15.28
CA GLY A 9 -10.14 -37.82 15.06
C GLY A 9 -9.38 -39.15 15.05
N SER A 10 -8.33 -39.29 14.22
CA SER A 10 -7.61 -40.55 14.02
C SER A 10 -6.08 -40.43 13.89
N VAL A 11 -5.37 -41.48 14.35
CA VAL A 11 -3.92 -41.67 14.19
C VAL A 11 -3.66 -43.11 13.69
N GLY A 12 -3.67 -43.31 12.36
CA GLY A 12 -3.35 -44.61 11.74
C GLY A 12 -4.51 -45.60 11.53
N SER A 13 -5.76 -45.18 11.78
CA SER A 13 -6.97 -46.00 11.56
C SER A 13 -8.10 -45.20 10.91
N VAL A 14 -9.31 -45.77 10.82
CA VAL A 14 -10.52 -45.03 10.44
C VAL A 14 -11.33 -44.72 11.69
N ALA A 15 -11.71 -43.46 11.90
CA ALA A 15 -12.62 -43.02 12.96
C ALA A 15 -13.69 -42.10 12.35
N VAL A 16 -14.95 -42.35 12.68
CA VAL A 16 -16.10 -41.59 12.19
C VAL A 16 -17.04 -41.30 13.36
N VAL A 17 -17.47 -40.04 13.48
CA VAL A 17 -18.58 -39.62 14.34
C VAL A 17 -19.59 -38.89 13.46
N ILE A 18 -20.87 -39.15 13.72
CA ILE A 18 -22.00 -38.50 13.08
C ILE A 18 -22.93 -38.10 14.22
N ASP A 19 -23.03 -36.80 14.47
CA ASP A 19 -24.13 -36.23 15.24
C ASP A 19 -25.27 -35.87 14.28
N HIS A 20 -26.49 -35.85 14.80
CA HIS A 20 -27.69 -35.63 14.00
C HIS A 20 -28.41 -34.34 14.35
N ASN A 21 -28.36 -33.88 15.60
CA ASN A 21 -29.10 -32.71 16.08
C ASN A 21 -28.66 -32.34 17.50
N GLY A 22 -28.44 -31.06 17.73
CA GLY A 22 -28.39 -30.45 19.05
C GLY A 22 -27.45 -29.26 19.05
N ASN A 23 -27.49 -28.42 20.09
CA ASN A 23 -26.43 -27.43 20.27
C ASN A 23 -25.31 -28.08 21.09
N ASP A 24 -24.19 -28.32 20.42
CA ASP A 24 -23.19 -29.29 20.79
C ASP A 24 -21.84 -28.64 21.08
N VAL A 25 -21.14 -29.19 22.08
CA VAL A 25 -19.85 -28.66 22.52
C VAL A 25 -18.79 -29.73 22.37
N TYR A 26 -17.90 -29.50 21.42
CA TYR A 26 -16.78 -30.33 21.07
C TYR A 26 -15.49 -29.72 21.63
N ASN A 27 -15.10 -30.11 22.85
CA ASN A 27 -14.00 -29.45 23.57
C ASN A 27 -12.90 -30.42 23.99
N SER A 28 -11.70 -30.24 23.44
CA SER A 28 -10.55 -31.07 23.79
C SER A 28 -9.21 -30.33 23.71
N ASP A 29 -8.40 -30.47 24.76
CA ASP A 29 -7.02 -29.99 24.79
C ASP A 29 -6.03 -30.91 24.04
N SER A 30 -6.50 -32.08 23.58
CA SER A 30 -5.69 -33.09 22.90
C SER A 30 -5.41 -32.73 21.44
N ARG A 31 -4.42 -33.40 20.84
CA ARG A 31 -4.18 -33.41 19.39
C ARG A 31 -4.97 -34.52 18.72
N TYR A 32 -5.15 -34.41 17.41
CA TYR A 32 -5.83 -35.40 16.56
C TYR A 32 -7.31 -35.55 16.91
N VAL A 33 -8.01 -34.42 17.03
CA VAL A 33 -9.40 -34.33 17.47
C VAL A 33 -10.26 -33.52 16.50
N GLN A 34 -11.57 -33.77 16.55
CA GLN A 34 -12.62 -33.22 15.69
C GLN A 34 -12.37 -33.48 14.19
N GLY A 35 -12.28 -34.76 13.85
CA GLY A 35 -12.11 -35.22 12.46
C GLY A 35 -10.70 -35.12 11.85
N PHE A 36 -9.68 -34.63 12.56
CA PHE A 36 -8.30 -34.51 12.03
C PHE A 36 -7.61 -35.87 11.73
N GLY A 37 -7.03 -36.06 10.53
CA GLY A 37 -6.58 -37.35 10.00
C GLY A 37 -5.08 -37.49 9.72
N CYS A 38 -4.35 -38.05 10.69
CA CYS A 38 -2.95 -38.49 10.59
C CYS A 38 -2.86 -39.98 10.22
N LEU A 39 -2.08 -40.35 9.20
CA LEU A 39 -1.83 -41.75 8.71
C LEU A 39 -3.08 -42.64 8.49
N GLY A 40 -4.28 -42.09 8.50
CA GLY A 40 -5.56 -42.79 8.44
C GLY A 40 -6.69 -41.85 8.01
N VAL A 41 -7.95 -42.18 8.34
CA VAL A 41 -9.12 -41.35 8.04
C VAL A 41 -9.77 -40.91 9.35
N GLY A 42 -9.87 -39.61 9.56
CA GLY A 42 -10.70 -39.00 10.60
C GLY A 42 -11.87 -38.28 9.94
N TYR A 43 -13.07 -38.45 10.49
CA TYR A 43 -14.29 -37.88 9.94
C TYR A 43 -15.26 -37.50 11.06
N LEU A 44 -15.65 -36.24 11.12
CA LEU A 44 -16.74 -35.75 11.96
C LEU A 44 -17.82 -35.17 11.05
N VAL A 45 -19.07 -35.54 11.30
CA VAL A 45 -20.25 -34.95 10.69
C VAL A 45 -21.15 -34.44 11.81
N ASP A 46 -21.49 -33.16 11.78
CA ASP A 46 -22.65 -32.60 12.47
C ASP A 46 -23.67 -32.14 11.42
N LEU A 47 -24.95 -32.24 11.74
CA LEU A 47 -26.03 -32.05 10.77
C LEU A 47 -26.98 -30.90 11.11
N GLU A 48 -27.17 -30.56 12.38
CA GLU A 48 -28.10 -29.52 12.84
C GLU A 48 -27.69 -29.03 14.24
N GLY A 49 -27.45 -27.74 14.42
CA GLY A 49 -27.08 -27.26 15.75
C GLY A 49 -26.42 -25.91 15.73
N ASN A 50 -26.41 -25.18 16.84
CA ASN A 50 -25.44 -24.09 17.01
C ASN A 50 -24.33 -24.60 17.93
N ASP A 51 -23.19 -24.88 17.34
CA ASP A 51 -22.16 -25.76 17.86
C ASP A 51 -20.86 -25.03 18.13
N ARG A 52 -20.06 -25.63 19.03
CA ARG A 52 -18.75 -25.08 19.41
C ARG A 52 -17.68 -26.13 19.36
N TYR A 53 -16.74 -25.94 18.44
CA TYR A 53 -15.55 -26.74 18.26
C TYR A 53 -14.34 -26.03 18.85
N THR A 54 -13.79 -26.56 19.94
CA THR A 54 -12.59 -26.00 20.61
C THR A 54 -11.48 -27.04 20.71
N ALA A 55 -10.33 -26.73 20.10
CA ALA A 55 -9.14 -27.55 20.17
C ALA A 55 -7.85 -26.72 20.06
N LYS A 56 -6.70 -27.34 20.37
CA LYS A 56 -5.38 -26.72 20.19
C LYS A 56 -4.83 -26.97 18.79
N HIS A 57 -3.79 -27.78 18.67
CA HIS A 57 -3.10 -28.03 17.40
C HIS A 57 -3.52 -29.36 16.79
N PHE A 58 -3.37 -29.51 15.48
CA PHE A 58 -3.62 -30.76 14.76
C PHE A 58 -5.05 -31.26 15.01
N SER A 59 -6.03 -30.46 14.62
CA SER A 59 -7.45 -30.65 14.94
C SER A 59 -8.38 -30.21 13.78
N GLN A 60 -9.69 -30.33 13.96
CA GLN A 60 -10.73 -29.72 13.11
C GLN A 60 -10.51 -29.99 11.62
N GLY A 61 -10.65 -31.26 11.24
CA GLY A 61 -10.60 -31.67 9.84
C GLY A 61 -9.25 -31.53 9.13
N GLY A 62 -8.14 -31.21 9.80
CA GLY A 62 -6.83 -31.18 9.12
C GLY A 62 -6.23 -32.57 8.82
N GLY A 63 -5.18 -32.65 7.99
CA GLY A 63 -4.57 -33.92 7.58
C GLY A 63 -3.04 -33.93 7.51
N ILE A 64 -2.39 -35.03 7.97
CA ILE A 64 -0.99 -35.34 7.61
C ILE A 64 -0.84 -36.81 7.20
N MET A 65 -0.53 -37.05 5.92
CA MET A 65 -0.42 -38.38 5.28
C MET A 65 -1.68 -39.28 5.46
N GLY A 66 -2.83 -38.66 5.65
CA GLY A 66 -4.15 -39.27 5.78
C GLY A 66 -5.23 -38.29 5.33
N VAL A 67 -6.50 -38.59 5.59
CA VAL A 67 -7.64 -37.73 5.30
C VAL A 67 -8.29 -37.30 6.61
N GLY A 68 -8.30 -36.00 6.88
CA GLY A 68 -9.15 -35.41 7.92
C GLY A 68 -10.31 -34.67 7.30
N CYS A 69 -11.48 -34.77 7.92
CA CYS A 69 -12.65 -33.99 7.56
C CYS A 69 -13.48 -33.66 8.79
N LEU A 70 -13.90 -32.40 8.87
CA LEU A 70 -15.01 -31.95 9.70
C LEU A 70 -16.05 -31.40 8.72
N TRP A 71 -17.26 -31.94 8.78
CA TRP A 71 -18.39 -31.44 8.01
C TRP A 71 -19.49 -31.02 8.98
N ASP A 72 -19.83 -29.74 8.98
CA ASP A 72 -21.03 -29.19 9.59
C ASP A 72 -21.98 -28.74 8.48
N ASN A 73 -23.27 -28.70 8.75
CA ASN A 73 -24.30 -28.57 7.74
C ASN A 73 -25.29 -27.43 8.00
N TRP A 74 -25.59 -27.08 9.25
CA TRP A 74 -26.53 -26.00 9.57
C TRP A 74 -26.31 -25.47 10.98
N GLY A 75 -26.25 -24.14 11.08
CA GLY A 75 -26.49 -23.39 12.31
C GLY A 75 -25.49 -22.25 12.44
N ASN A 76 -25.33 -21.67 13.63
CA ASN A 76 -24.32 -20.63 13.83
C ASN A 76 -23.24 -21.16 14.77
N ASP A 77 -22.07 -21.40 14.21
CA ASP A 77 -21.04 -22.28 14.73
C ASP A 77 -19.73 -21.56 15.04
N GLU A 78 -19.03 -22.07 16.06
CA GLU A 78 -17.76 -21.50 16.51
C GLU A 78 -16.62 -22.53 16.40
N TYR A 79 -15.68 -22.28 15.48
CA TYR A 79 -14.46 -23.05 15.29
C TYR A 79 -13.25 -22.35 15.89
N SER A 80 -12.76 -22.83 17.03
CA SER A 80 -11.59 -22.26 17.73
C SER A 80 -10.43 -23.25 17.80
N GLY A 81 -9.39 -22.98 17.02
CA GLY A 81 -8.15 -23.76 16.95
C GLY A 81 -6.90 -22.95 17.33
N HIS A 82 -5.76 -23.60 17.56
CA HIS A 82 -4.45 -22.93 17.62
C HIS A 82 -3.78 -22.97 16.24
N GLY A 83 -3.17 -24.08 15.83
CA GLY A 83 -2.58 -24.14 14.51
C GLY A 83 -2.46 -25.55 13.94
N PHE A 84 -2.40 -25.65 12.61
CA PHE A 84 -2.65 -26.90 11.89
C PHE A 84 -4.06 -27.40 12.18
N THR A 85 -5.06 -26.64 11.77
CA THR A 85 -6.47 -26.83 12.13
C THR A 85 -7.40 -26.40 10.99
N GLN A 86 -8.72 -26.47 11.15
CA GLN A 86 -9.70 -25.92 10.20
C GLN A 86 -9.38 -26.25 8.73
N GLY A 87 -9.28 -27.54 8.43
CA GLY A 87 -9.01 -28.01 7.07
C GLY A 87 -7.57 -27.82 6.58
N ALA A 88 -6.60 -27.69 7.49
CA ALA A 88 -5.19 -27.58 7.10
C ALA A 88 -4.54 -28.92 6.70
N ALA A 89 -3.58 -28.90 5.78
CA ALA A 89 -3.02 -30.14 5.23
C ALA A 89 -1.51 -30.14 4.96
N MET A 90 -0.91 -31.32 5.09
CA MET A 90 0.46 -31.62 4.67
C MET A 90 0.53 -33.06 4.17
N PHE A 91 1.03 -33.29 2.97
CA PHE A 91 1.09 -34.59 2.27
C PHE A 91 -0.24 -35.36 2.08
N GLY A 92 -1.31 -34.98 2.75
CA GLY A 92 -2.64 -35.60 2.72
C GLY A 92 -3.73 -34.56 2.45
N LEU A 93 -4.96 -34.90 2.83
CA LEU A 93 -6.14 -34.05 2.67
C LEU A 93 -6.63 -33.59 4.05
N GLY A 94 -6.83 -32.29 4.19
CA GLY A 94 -7.60 -31.70 5.28
C GLY A 94 -8.78 -30.94 4.71
N ALA A 95 -9.97 -31.15 5.27
CA ALA A 95 -11.18 -30.47 4.89
C ALA A 95 -11.96 -30.02 6.13
N LEU A 96 -12.34 -28.76 6.18
CA LEU A 96 -13.45 -28.28 6.98
C LEU A 96 -14.51 -27.80 6.00
N LEU A 97 -15.72 -28.34 6.09
CA LEU A 97 -16.83 -28.01 5.24
C LEU A 97 -17.98 -27.57 6.13
N ASP A 98 -18.44 -26.35 5.93
CA ASP A 98 -19.69 -25.83 6.44
C ASP A 98 -20.59 -25.49 5.24
N ASN A 99 -21.90 -25.51 5.45
CA ASN A 99 -22.86 -25.22 4.40
C ASN A 99 -23.67 -23.96 4.67
N SER A 100 -23.95 -23.61 5.92
CA SER A 100 -24.78 -22.44 6.20
C SER A 100 -24.76 -22.03 7.67
N GLY A 101 -24.63 -20.73 7.89
CA GLY A 101 -24.56 -20.19 9.23
C GLY A 101 -24.02 -18.78 9.25
N ASP A 102 -24.14 -18.09 10.39
CA ASP A 102 -23.24 -16.96 10.63
C ASP A 102 -22.14 -17.47 11.56
N ASP A 103 -21.03 -17.89 10.95
CA ASP A 103 -20.03 -18.76 11.56
C ASP A 103 -18.74 -18.03 11.90
N LYS A 104 -17.97 -18.61 12.82
CA LYS A 104 -16.74 -18.02 13.31
C LYS A 104 -15.57 -18.98 13.28
N TYR A 105 -14.59 -18.66 12.45
CA TYR A 105 -13.35 -19.40 12.28
C TYR A 105 -12.18 -18.64 12.92
N ASP A 106 -11.61 -19.15 14.02
CA ASP A 106 -10.49 -18.51 14.71
C ASP A 106 -9.30 -19.46 14.89
N CYS A 107 -8.17 -19.15 14.25
CA CYS A 107 -6.91 -19.84 14.46
C CYS A 107 -5.68 -18.92 14.36
N ALA A 108 -4.49 -19.43 14.73
CA ALA A 108 -3.24 -18.68 14.72
C ALA A 108 -2.38 -18.90 13.47
N THR A 109 -2.36 -20.10 12.90
CA THR A 109 -1.57 -20.44 11.70
C THR A 109 -1.97 -21.80 11.14
N LEU A 110 -1.63 -22.06 9.88
CA LEU A 110 -1.94 -23.27 9.13
C LEU A 110 -3.38 -23.70 9.42
N GLY A 111 -4.35 -22.88 9.01
CA GLY A 111 -5.77 -23.16 9.17
C GLY A 111 -6.61 -22.47 8.13
N GLN A 112 -7.92 -22.68 8.16
CA GLN A 112 -8.87 -22.12 7.18
C GLN A 112 -8.44 -22.50 5.76
N GLY A 113 -8.23 -23.80 5.55
CA GLY A 113 -7.79 -24.35 4.26
C GLY A 113 -6.30 -24.15 3.98
N GLY A 114 -5.52 -23.76 4.99
CA GLY A 114 -4.09 -23.54 4.85
C GLY A 114 -3.29 -24.82 4.57
N ALA A 115 -2.40 -24.82 3.57
CA ALA A 115 -1.69 -26.02 3.15
C ALA A 115 -0.17 -25.88 3.17
N THR A 116 0.52 -26.99 3.42
CA THR A 116 1.96 -27.10 3.26
C THR A 116 2.36 -28.38 2.52
N THR A 117 3.66 -28.61 2.35
CA THR A 117 4.30 -29.62 1.48
C THR A 117 3.40 -30.79 1.09
N LEU A 118 3.05 -30.87 -0.20
CA LEU A 118 2.23 -31.90 -0.85
C LEU A 118 0.83 -32.12 -0.26
N GLY A 119 0.34 -31.22 0.60
CA GLY A 119 -1.00 -31.27 1.18
C GLY A 119 -2.04 -30.55 0.33
N LEU A 120 -3.29 -30.99 0.42
CA LEU A 120 -4.47 -30.28 -0.07
C LEU A 120 -5.32 -29.87 1.14
N GLY A 121 -5.34 -28.57 1.43
CA GLY A 121 -6.15 -27.99 2.50
C GLY A 121 -7.38 -27.30 1.92
N ILE A 122 -8.54 -27.56 2.49
CA ILE A 122 -9.82 -27.00 2.05
C ILE A 122 -10.57 -26.51 3.29
N CYS A 123 -11.01 -25.26 3.26
CA CYS A 123 -12.07 -24.75 4.09
C CYS A 123 -13.15 -24.24 3.16
N SER A 124 -14.39 -24.65 3.38
CA SER A 124 -15.53 -24.20 2.59
C SER A 124 -16.65 -23.80 3.52
N ASP A 125 -17.25 -22.65 3.25
CA ASP A 125 -18.56 -22.23 3.72
C ASP A 125 -19.39 -21.84 2.49
N LEU A 126 -20.71 -22.02 2.52
CA LEU A 126 -21.56 -21.78 1.35
C LEU A 126 -22.60 -20.68 1.56
N SER A 127 -22.87 -20.23 2.79
CA SER A 127 -23.76 -19.08 3.02
C SER A 127 -23.80 -18.57 4.47
N GLY A 128 -23.98 -17.26 4.60
CA GLY A 128 -24.28 -16.52 5.82
C GLY A 128 -23.13 -15.59 6.18
N ASP A 129 -23.27 -14.77 7.23
CA ASP A 129 -22.33 -13.67 7.48
C ASP A 129 -21.17 -14.12 8.39
N ASP A 130 -20.02 -14.47 7.80
CA ASP A 130 -18.96 -15.24 8.44
C ASP A 130 -17.75 -14.42 8.92
N GLU A 131 -17.12 -14.87 10.00
CA GLU A 131 -15.90 -14.28 10.56
C GLU A 131 -14.68 -15.23 10.46
N TYR A 132 -13.79 -14.96 9.50
CA TYR A 132 -12.50 -15.63 9.37
C TYR A 132 -11.37 -14.83 10.05
N LEU A 133 -10.95 -15.28 11.22
CA LEU A 133 -9.90 -14.66 12.04
C LEU A 133 -8.62 -15.51 12.05
N LEU A 134 -7.56 -14.98 11.45
CA LEU A 134 -6.25 -15.62 11.40
C LEU A 134 -5.17 -14.78 12.09
N ASN A 135 -4.55 -15.33 13.14
CA ASN A 135 -3.52 -14.65 13.94
C ASN A 135 -4.01 -13.31 14.54
N VAL A 136 -5.32 -13.14 14.71
CA VAL A 136 -5.93 -11.92 15.27
C VAL A 136 -6.10 -12.04 16.78
N THR A 137 -6.58 -13.19 17.25
CA THR A 137 -6.91 -13.47 18.65
C THR A 137 -5.64 -13.70 19.47
N LYS A 138 -5.53 -12.98 20.59
CA LYS A 138 -4.36 -13.09 21.47
C LYS A 138 -4.37 -14.42 22.23
N GLY A 139 -3.17 -14.96 22.47
CA GLY A 139 -2.98 -16.14 23.33
C GLY A 139 -3.06 -17.47 22.61
N LYS A 140 -3.39 -17.49 21.32
CA LYS A 140 -3.30 -18.69 20.48
C LYS A 140 -1.84 -18.92 20.06
N ASP A 141 -1.42 -20.19 20.07
CA ASP A 141 -0.06 -20.59 19.70
C ASP A 141 0.05 -20.74 18.17
N ASN A 142 0.98 -20.01 17.56
CA ASN A 142 1.23 -19.98 16.12
C ASN A 142 2.31 -20.95 15.64
N MET A 143 2.74 -21.89 16.49
CA MET A 143 3.79 -22.88 16.18
C MET A 143 5.10 -22.25 15.68
N GLY A 144 5.40 -21.01 16.09
CA GLY A 144 6.57 -20.26 15.65
C GLY A 144 6.51 -19.77 14.20
N SER A 145 5.33 -19.82 13.57
CA SER A 145 5.08 -19.40 12.20
C SER A 145 4.34 -18.06 12.15
N ALA A 146 4.53 -17.30 11.07
CA ALA A 146 4.00 -15.95 10.94
C ALA A 146 2.47 -15.86 10.78
N GLY A 147 1.75 -17.00 10.73
CA GLY A 147 0.32 -17.10 10.50
C GLY A 147 0.04 -17.33 9.02
N TYR A 148 -0.17 -18.58 8.59
CA TYR A 148 -0.54 -18.92 7.21
C TYR A 148 -1.97 -19.49 7.18
N GLY A 149 -2.84 -19.06 6.29
CA GLY A 149 -4.21 -19.60 6.23
C GLY A 149 -5.12 -18.82 5.30
N GLN A 150 -6.43 -19.03 5.42
CA GLN A 150 -7.44 -18.45 4.51
C GLN A 150 -7.14 -18.80 3.05
N GLY A 151 -7.01 -20.10 2.78
CA GLY A 151 -6.55 -20.62 1.49
C GLY A 151 -5.06 -20.38 1.21
N GLY A 152 -4.31 -19.83 2.18
CA GLY A 152 -2.88 -19.58 2.08
C GLY A 152 -2.04 -20.87 2.08
N ALA A 153 -0.97 -20.91 1.27
CA ALA A 153 -0.14 -22.11 1.17
C ALA A 153 1.37 -21.83 1.20
N LEU A 154 2.15 -22.79 1.70
CA LEU A 154 3.60 -22.70 1.70
C LEU A 154 4.35 -24.03 1.50
N SER A 155 5.68 -23.95 1.42
CA SER A 155 6.56 -25.12 1.48
C SER A 155 7.80 -24.89 2.35
N PHE A 156 8.41 -25.99 2.82
CA PHE A 156 9.74 -25.95 3.40
C PHE A 156 10.81 -25.58 2.36
N ARG A 157 11.62 -24.56 2.68
CA ARG A 157 12.78 -24.14 1.90
C ARG A 157 14.05 -24.74 2.49
N HIS A 158 14.76 -25.54 1.72
CA HIS A 158 16.08 -26.03 2.12
C HIS A 158 17.14 -24.92 2.04
N ASN A 159 17.98 -24.81 3.08
CA ASN A 159 19.15 -23.93 3.11
C ASN A 159 20.42 -24.74 3.46
N PRO A 160 21.44 -24.83 2.58
CA PRO A 160 21.54 -24.22 1.26
C PRO A 160 20.61 -24.86 0.23
N TRP A 161 20.25 -24.10 -0.80
CA TRP A 161 19.46 -24.62 -1.92
C TRP A 161 20.31 -25.59 -2.78
N THR A 162 20.10 -26.89 -2.60
CA THR A 162 20.94 -27.92 -3.25
C THR A 162 20.47 -28.34 -4.64
N LYS A 163 19.38 -27.74 -5.16
CA LYS A 163 18.73 -28.10 -6.44
C LYS A 163 18.32 -29.59 -6.53
N LYS A 164 18.25 -30.31 -5.41
CA LYS A 164 17.76 -31.69 -5.33
C LYS A 164 16.29 -31.69 -4.91
N LEU A 165 15.50 -32.62 -5.46
CA LEU A 165 14.11 -32.85 -5.09
C LEU A 165 14.04 -33.29 -3.61
N THR A 166 13.42 -32.49 -2.75
CA THR A 166 13.27 -32.85 -1.31
C THR A 166 11.86 -32.58 -0.74
N ALA A 167 10.84 -32.56 -1.62
CA ALA A 167 9.39 -32.32 -1.43
C ALA A 167 8.97 -30.85 -1.29
N TYR A 168 8.05 -30.40 -2.17
CA TYR A 168 7.60 -29.01 -2.27
C TYR A 168 6.06 -28.87 -2.15
N GLY A 169 5.54 -27.65 -2.26
CA GLY A 169 4.38 -27.10 -1.54
C GLY A 169 3.01 -27.76 -1.64
N GLY A 170 2.09 -27.19 -0.87
CA GLY A 170 0.69 -27.60 -0.82
C GLY A 170 -0.22 -26.72 -1.68
N VAL A 171 -1.48 -27.13 -1.74
CA VAL A 171 -2.58 -26.39 -2.35
C VAL A 171 -3.58 -26.05 -1.25
N GLY A 172 -3.76 -24.76 -0.98
CA GLY A 172 -4.74 -24.26 -0.02
C GLY A 172 -5.92 -23.64 -0.73
N PHE A 173 -7.13 -23.94 -0.26
CA PHE A 173 -8.38 -23.35 -0.72
C PHE A 173 -9.19 -22.85 0.47
N LEU A 174 -9.61 -21.59 0.39
CA LEU A 174 -10.79 -21.11 1.09
C LEU A 174 -11.85 -20.82 0.02
N ILE A 175 -13.03 -21.39 0.20
CA ILE A 175 -14.16 -21.24 -0.70
C ILE A 175 -15.32 -20.74 0.14
N ASP A 176 -15.73 -19.51 -0.10
CA ASP A 176 -16.91 -18.93 0.50
C ASP A 176 -18.02 -18.79 -0.55
N GLY A 177 -19.26 -18.85 -0.08
CA GLY A 177 -20.47 -18.79 -0.88
C GLY A 177 -21.06 -17.38 -0.94
N LYS A 178 -21.94 -17.04 0.00
CA LYS A 178 -22.65 -15.74 -0.02
C LYS A 178 -22.82 -15.24 1.39
N GLY A 179 -22.50 -13.99 1.66
CA GLY A 179 -22.58 -13.43 3.00
C GLY A 179 -21.93 -12.06 3.05
N ASP A 180 -22.23 -11.23 4.05
CA ASP A 180 -21.41 -10.05 4.32
C ASP A 180 -20.26 -10.44 5.28
N ASP A 181 -19.14 -10.87 4.72
CA ASP A 181 -18.09 -11.63 5.42
C ASP A 181 -16.89 -10.78 5.88
N LEU A 182 -16.20 -11.28 6.91
CA LEU A 182 -14.98 -10.69 7.45
C LEU A 182 -13.78 -11.64 7.33
N TYR A 183 -12.90 -11.32 6.39
CA TYR A 183 -11.59 -11.95 6.27
C TYR A 183 -10.52 -11.09 6.94
N HIS A 184 -10.16 -11.39 8.20
CA HIS A 184 -9.17 -10.62 8.94
C HIS A 184 -7.96 -11.46 9.35
N THR A 185 -6.79 -11.08 8.82
CA THR A 185 -5.53 -11.72 9.13
C THR A 185 -4.43 -10.73 9.56
N LYS A 186 -3.57 -11.18 10.48
CA LYS A 186 -2.26 -10.58 10.77
C LYS A 186 -1.09 -11.46 10.34
N GLY A 187 -1.39 -12.47 9.55
CA GLY A 187 -0.45 -13.45 9.07
C GLY A 187 0.39 -12.99 7.88
N TRP A 188 0.93 -13.97 7.16
CA TRP A 188 1.86 -13.83 6.06
C TRP A 188 1.49 -14.82 4.95
N CYS A 189 1.23 -14.33 3.74
CA CYS A 189 0.77 -15.13 2.60
C CYS A 189 -0.59 -15.83 2.87
N ASP A 190 -1.58 -15.03 3.24
CA ASP A 190 -2.96 -15.45 3.51
C ASP A 190 -3.94 -14.96 2.44
N GLN A 191 -5.23 -15.27 2.56
CA GLN A 191 -6.29 -14.84 1.63
C GLN A 191 -5.93 -15.19 0.19
N GLY A 192 -5.75 -16.49 -0.06
CA GLY A 192 -5.26 -17.01 -1.34
C GLY A 192 -3.80 -16.67 -1.65
N GLY A 193 -3.05 -16.15 -0.67
CA GLY A 193 -1.61 -15.89 -0.78
C GLY A 193 -0.77 -17.18 -0.79
N SER A 194 0.46 -17.10 -1.29
CA SER A 194 1.31 -18.29 -1.39
C SER A 194 2.80 -18.02 -1.24
N TYR A 195 3.53 -19.03 -0.76
CA TYR A 195 4.96 -18.96 -0.50
C TYR A 195 5.74 -20.24 -0.88
N ILE A 196 6.58 -20.15 -1.90
CA ILE A 196 7.47 -21.22 -2.38
C ILE A 196 6.75 -22.48 -2.88
N MET A 197 6.71 -22.60 -4.21
CA MET A 197 6.32 -23.81 -4.94
C MET A 197 4.97 -24.39 -4.48
N SER A 198 4.03 -23.50 -4.13
CA SER A 198 2.69 -23.82 -3.63
C SER A 198 1.61 -23.11 -4.47
N LEU A 199 0.36 -23.44 -4.19
CA LEU A 199 -0.81 -22.71 -4.70
C LEU A 199 -1.67 -22.29 -3.51
N GLY A 200 -1.87 -20.98 -3.37
CA GLY A 200 -2.92 -20.44 -2.50
C GLY A 200 -4.09 -19.93 -3.34
N ALA A 201 -5.30 -20.19 -2.88
CA ALA A 201 -6.51 -19.75 -3.56
C ALA A 201 -7.61 -19.37 -2.54
N LEU A 202 -8.23 -18.22 -2.76
CA LEU A 202 -9.47 -17.81 -2.10
C LEU A 202 -10.50 -17.53 -3.19
N TYR A 203 -11.70 -18.06 -3.02
CA TYR A 203 -12.87 -17.76 -3.83
C TYR A 203 -13.98 -17.29 -2.89
N ASP A 204 -14.57 -16.16 -3.22
CA ASP A 204 -15.79 -15.65 -2.61
C ASP A 204 -16.89 -15.57 -3.69
N GLY A 205 -18.10 -16.00 -3.33
CA GLY A 205 -19.25 -16.03 -4.25
C GLY A 205 -20.15 -14.79 -4.17
N GLY A 206 -19.94 -13.92 -3.19
CA GLY A 206 -20.35 -12.52 -3.14
C GLY A 206 -21.10 -12.10 -1.87
N GLY A 207 -20.88 -10.86 -1.47
CA GLY A 207 -21.66 -10.05 -0.54
C GLY A 207 -20.94 -8.73 -0.33
N ASN A 208 -21.13 -8.03 0.79
CA ASN A 208 -20.38 -6.79 1.05
C ASN A 208 -19.25 -7.07 2.05
N ASP A 209 -18.14 -7.53 1.51
CA ASP A 209 -17.12 -8.24 2.23
C ASP A 209 -15.98 -7.34 2.70
N LYS A 210 -15.25 -7.82 3.70
CA LYS A 210 -14.13 -7.09 4.26
C LYS A 210 -12.86 -7.92 4.33
N TYR A 211 -11.94 -7.60 3.42
CA TYR A 211 -10.64 -8.24 3.32
C TYR A 211 -9.55 -7.41 4.01
N ILE A 212 -9.07 -7.83 5.17
CA ILE A 212 -8.00 -7.16 5.93
C ILE A 212 -6.77 -8.05 6.02
N ALA A 213 -5.73 -7.72 5.26
CA ALA A 213 -4.48 -8.48 5.24
C ALA A 213 -3.22 -7.60 5.36
N ASN A 214 -2.19 -8.13 6.02
CA ASN A 214 -0.86 -7.52 5.98
C ASN A 214 -0.06 -7.94 4.75
N THR A 215 0.02 -9.24 4.46
CA THR A 215 0.63 -9.80 3.24
C THR A 215 -0.25 -10.98 2.79
N GLY A 216 -0.94 -10.85 1.66
CA GLY A 216 -2.04 -11.75 1.28
C GLY A 216 -2.84 -11.23 0.08
N GLN A 217 -4.11 -11.63 -0.05
CA GLN A 217 -5.03 -11.22 -1.13
C GLN A 217 -4.46 -11.59 -2.50
N GLY A 218 -4.28 -12.89 -2.73
CA GLY A 218 -3.73 -13.42 -3.99
C GLY A 218 -2.27 -13.03 -4.23
N SER A 219 -1.48 -12.73 -3.19
CA SER A 219 -0.06 -12.39 -3.35
C SER A 219 0.84 -13.64 -3.42
N GLY A 220 1.71 -13.70 -4.42
CA GLY A 220 2.64 -14.80 -4.65
C GLY A 220 4.10 -14.43 -4.35
N ILE A 221 4.77 -15.21 -3.50
CA ILE A 221 6.16 -14.99 -3.10
C ILE A 221 7.04 -16.23 -3.32
N HIS A 222 8.17 -16.04 -4.02
CA HIS A 222 9.24 -17.04 -4.23
C HIS A 222 8.87 -18.28 -5.07
N ILE A 223 8.61 -18.12 -6.36
CA ILE A 223 8.29 -19.19 -7.32
C ILE A 223 7.03 -19.97 -6.88
N THR A 224 5.89 -19.29 -6.87
CA THR A 224 4.62 -19.85 -6.38
C THR A 224 3.45 -19.32 -7.18
N ASN A 225 2.24 -19.82 -6.94
CA ASN A 225 1.01 -19.27 -7.54
C ASN A 225 0.03 -18.84 -6.45
N ALA A 226 -0.62 -17.70 -6.63
CA ALA A 226 -1.58 -17.14 -5.67
C ALA A 226 -2.73 -16.48 -6.42
N ILE A 227 -3.96 -16.72 -5.97
CA ILE A 227 -5.17 -16.16 -6.56
C ILE A 227 -6.23 -15.84 -5.51
N LEU A 228 -6.87 -14.69 -5.67
CA LEU A 228 -8.12 -14.34 -5.00
C LEU A 228 -9.15 -14.02 -6.09
N ILE A 229 -10.37 -14.53 -5.95
CA ILE A 229 -11.50 -14.21 -6.81
C ILE A 229 -12.66 -13.81 -5.92
N ASP A 230 -13.18 -12.61 -6.13
CA ASP A 230 -14.48 -12.16 -5.62
C ASP A 230 -15.48 -12.11 -6.78
N LYS A 231 -16.75 -12.43 -6.51
CA LYS A 231 -17.79 -12.50 -7.52
C LYS A 231 -18.72 -11.31 -7.56
N SER A 232 -19.07 -10.71 -6.42
CA SER A 232 -20.01 -9.60 -6.40
C SER A 232 -20.19 -8.97 -5.03
N GLY A 233 -20.35 -7.65 -5.03
CA GLY A 233 -20.93 -6.85 -3.95
C GLY A 233 -19.98 -5.72 -3.58
N ASN A 234 -20.31 -4.89 -2.59
CA ASN A 234 -19.56 -3.65 -2.37
C ASN A 234 -18.52 -3.84 -1.26
N ASP A 235 -17.31 -4.21 -1.67
CA ASP A 235 -16.29 -4.77 -0.81
C ASP A 235 -15.27 -3.75 -0.33
N ASN A 236 -14.56 -4.14 0.74
CA ASN A 236 -13.52 -3.34 1.34
C ASN A 236 -12.21 -4.13 1.47
N TYR A 237 -11.32 -3.89 0.52
CA TYR A 237 -9.98 -4.45 0.50
C TYR A 237 -8.99 -3.54 1.23
N GLN A 238 -8.40 -4.04 2.32
CA GLN A 238 -7.41 -3.33 3.13
C GLN A 238 -6.06 -4.06 3.14
N GLY A 239 -5.15 -3.54 2.32
CA GLY A 239 -3.83 -4.07 2.10
C GLY A 239 -2.73 -3.39 2.92
N GLY A 240 -1.87 -4.18 3.57
CA GLY A 240 -0.69 -3.74 4.29
C GLY A 240 0.55 -3.54 3.40
N PHE A 241 1.24 -4.64 3.13
CA PHE A 241 2.51 -4.76 2.43
C PHE A 241 2.50 -5.94 1.47
N ARG A 242 2.68 -5.66 0.17
CA ARG A 242 2.65 -6.66 -0.90
C ARG A 242 1.36 -7.49 -0.86
N THR A 243 0.23 -6.80 -0.89
CA THR A 243 -1.10 -7.41 -0.95
C THR A 243 -1.77 -7.08 -2.27
N GLY A 244 -2.87 -7.77 -2.57
CA GLY A 244 -3.72 -7.48 -3.73
C GLY A 244 -3.00 -7.82 -5.02
N ALA A 245 -3.01 -9.09 -5.42
CA ALA A 245 -2.34 -9.57 -6.62
C ALA A 245 -0.83 -9.27 -6.70
N SER A 246 -0.14 -8.98 -5.60
CA SER A 246 1.29 -8.64 -5.67
C SER A 246 2.15 -9.87 -6.00
N GLY A 247 2.86 -9.81 -7.11
CA GLY A 247 3.82 -10.84 -7.52
C GLY A 247 5.24 -10.55 -7.05
N SER A 248 5.96 -11.58 -6.59
CA SER A 248 7.38 -11.50 -6.21
C SER A 248 8.16 -12.76 -6.65
N ASP A 249 9.41 -12.58 -7.06
CA ASP A 249 10.41 -13.64 -7.30
C ASP A 249 9.88 -14.76 -8.22
N ARG A 250 9.55 -14.43 -9.47
CA ARG A 250 8.99 -15.36 -10.48
C ARG A 250 7.60 -15.92 -10.15
N SER A 251 6.87 -15.29 -9.23
CA SER A 251 5.52 -15.73 -8.86
C SER A 251 4.46 -14.83 -9.51
N PRO A 252 3.41 -15.41 -10.08
CA PRO A 252 2.15 -14.70 -10.27
C PRO A 252 1.48 -14.38 -8.92
N GLY A 253 1.01 -13.15 -8.77
CA GLY A 253 -0.06 -12.78 -7.85
C GLY A 253 -1.28 -12.33 -8.66
N ILE A 254 -2.47 -12.82 -8.30
CA ILE A 254 -3.71 -12.57 -9.05
C ILE A 254 -4.84 -12.20 -8.09
N LEU A 255 -5.59 -11.15 -8.42
CA LEU A 255 -6.83 -10.76 -7.78
C LEU A 255 -7.83 -10.40 -8.89
N ILE A 256 -9.03 -10.95 -8.82
CA ILE A 256 -10.10 -10.65 -9.77
C ILE A 256 -11.35 -10.34 -8.96
N ASP A 257 -11.83 -9.11 -9.07
CA ASP A 257 -13.15 -8.68 -8.65
C ASP A 257 -14.06 -8.61 -9.88
N TYR A 258 -15.30 -9.11 -9.77
CA TYR A 258 -16.23 -9.18 -10.88
C TYR A 258 -17.28 -8.06 -10.92
N SER A 259 -17.67 -7.49 -9.78
CA SER A 259 -18.68 -6.43 -9.73
C SER A 259 -18.90 -5.88 -8.33
N GLY A 260 -19.01 -4.56 -8.20
CA GLY A 260 -19.20 -3.95 -6.89
C GLY A 260 -18.84 -2.49 -6.93
N ASP A 261 -19.42 -1.66 -6.06
CA ASP A 261 -18.82 -0.33 -5.83
C ASP A 261 -17.74 -0.48 -4.75
N ASP A 262 -16.52 -0.82 -5.15
CA ASP A 262 -15.51 -1.38 -4.28
C ASP A 262 -14.54 -0.35 -3.71
N THR A 263 -13.93 -0.66 -2.57
CA THR A 263 -12.89 0.19 -1.97
C THR A 263 -11.59 -0.57 -1.77
N TYR A 264 -10.56 -0.15 -2.51
CA TYR A 264 -9.20 -0.68 -2.40
C TYR A 264 -8.28 0.27 -1.63
N THR A 265 -7.93 -0.08 -0.40
CA THR A 265 -7.04 0.70 0.47
C THR A 265 -5.66 0.08 0.60
N SER A 266 -4.66 0.77 0.08
CA SER A 266 -3.25 0.39 0.18
C SER A 266 -2.47 1.19 1.21
N LYS A 267 -1.83 0.51 2.17
CA LYS A 267 -0.86 1.13 3.10
C LYS A 267 0.57 1.22 2.52
N SER A 268 0.89 0.50 1.45
CA SER A 268 2.21 0.58 0.79
C SER A 268 2.13 0.25 -0.71
N SER A 269 3.17 -0.32 -1.33
CA SER A 269 3.06 -0.78 -2.72
C SER A 269 2.24 -2.07 -2.75
N CYS A 270 0.93 -1.93 -2.90
CA CYS A 270 -0.03 -3.02 -3.00
C CYS A 270 -0.91 -2.81 -4.24
N TYR A 271 -1.66 -3.86 -4.58
CA TYR A 271 -2.62 -3.91 -5.67
C TYR A 271 -1.95 -3.89 -7.05
N GLY A 272 -1.99 -5.05 -7.71
CA GLY A 272 -1.40 -5.28 -9.02
C GLY A 272 0.09 -4.94 -9.11
N THR A 273 0.87 -5.04 -8.02
CA THR A 273 2.26 -4.55 -7.98
C THR A 273 3.31 -5.66 -8.11
N GLY A 274 4.22 -5.54 -9.07
CA GLY A 274 5.32 -6.47 -9.31
C GLY A 274 6.59 -6.07 -8.55
N CYS A 275 7.06 -6.89 -7.61
CA CYS A 275 8.04 -6.45 -6.61
C CYS A 275 9.46 -7.02 -6.75
N LYS A 276 9.67 -8.08 -7.54
CA LYS A 276 10.94 -8.83 -7.57
C LYS A 276 11.15 -9.55 -8.90
N PRO A 277 12.38 -10.03 -9.21
CA PRO A 277 12.72 -10.42 -10.55
C PRO A 277 11.76 -11.43 -11.19
N PHE A 278 11.37 -11.18 -12.44
CA PHE A 278 10.48 -12.02 -13.26
C PHE A 278 9.07 -12.29 -12.67
N SER A 279 8.63 -11.59 -11.64
CA SER A 279 7.28 -11.79 -11.13
C SER A 279 6.23 -11.26 -12.09
N PHE A 280 4.99 -11.71 -11.92
CA PHE A 280 3.82 -11.23 -12.66
C PHE A 280 2.73 -10.85 -11.66
N SER A 281 2.03 -9.76 -11.90
CA SER A 281 0.94 -9.28 -11.04
C SER A 281 -0.23 -8.93 -11.93
N LEU A 282 -1.42 -9.44 -11.59
CA LEU A 282 -2.65 -9.16 -12.32
C LEU A 282 -3.78 -8.88 -11.35
N MET A 283 -4.18 -7.62 -11.28
CA MET A 283 -5.41 -7.20 -10.64
C MET A 283 -6.41 -6.80 -11.72
N ILE A 284 -7.64 -7.29 -11.60
CA ILE A 284 -8.76 -6.92 -12.45
C ILE A 284 -9.91 -6.55 -11.53
N ASP A 285 -10.40 -5.33 -11.65
CA ASP A 285 -11.77 -4.95 -11.34
C ASP A 285 -12.56 -4.96 -12.65
N TYR A 286 -13.71 -5.64 -12.67
CA TYR A 286 -14.52 -5.73 -13.88
C TYR A 286 -15.54 -4.61 -14.04
N LYS A 287 -16.19 -4.16 -12.95
CA LYS A 287 -17.36 -3.28 -13.00
C LYS A 287 -17.68 -2.64 -11.63
N GLY A 288 -17.91 -1.33 -11.65
CA GLY A 288 -18.61 -0.60 -10.59
C GLY A 288 -17.98 0.76 -10.33
N ASP A 289 -18.61 1.60 -9.52
CA ASP A 289 -18.06 2.92 -9.22
C ASP A 289 -17.07 2.81 -8.03
N ASP A 290 -15.79 2.60 -8.33
CA ASP A 290 -14.80 2.19 -7.36
C ASP A 290 -14.06 3.33 -6.67
N THR A 291 -13.41 3.01 -5.56
CA THR A 291 -12.52 3.91 -4.83
C THR A 291 -11.15 3.28 -4.56
N TYR A 292 -10.11 3.88 -5.15
CA TYR A 292 -8.72 3.44 -5.00
C TYR A 292 -7.95 4.40 -4.10
N ILE A 293 -7.34 3.90 -3.02
CA ILE A 293 -6.72 4.75 -2.00
C ILE A 293 -5.30 4.28 -1.68
N SER A 294 -4.30 5.15 -1.84
CA SER A 294 -2.92 4.85 -1.43
C SER A 294 -2.47 5.67 -0.23
N SER A 295 -1.48 5.18 0.52
CA SER A 295 -0.94 5.93 1.65
C SER A 295 -0.20 7.19 1.17
N ASN A 296 -0.58 8.36 1.73
CA ASN A 296 0.12 9.62 1.50
C ASN A 296 0.30 9.97 0.00
N PRO A 297 -0.79 10.04 -0.80
CA PRO A 297 -0.69 10.24 -2.25
C PRO A 297 -0.01 11.58 -2.60
N LEU A 298 -0.01 12.53 -1.66
CA LEU A 298 0.50 13.89 -1.83
C LEU A 298 1.81 14.19 -1.06
N GLY A 299 2.40 13.22 -0.36
CA GLY A 299 3.64 13.43 0.42
C GLY A 299 4.94 13.17 -0.37
N PRO A 300 6.10 13.03 0.31
CA PRO A 300 7.34 12.65 -0.35
C PRO A 300 7.16 11.34 -1.12
N ILE A 301 7.82 11.22 -2.27
CA ILE A 301 7.83 9.96 -3.02
C ILE A 301 8.57 8.94 -2.15
N LEU A 302 7.88 7.89 -1.77
CA LEU A 302 8.44 6.70 -1.16
C LEU A 302 8.11 5.53 -2.09
N MET A 303 8.91 4.48 -2.04
CA MET A 303 8.64 3.25 -2.81
C MET A 303 7.20 2.75 -2.60
N ASN A 304 6.64 3.01 -1.41
CA ASN A 304 5.32 2.62 -0.95
C ASN A 304 4.14 3.44 -1.49
N ASN A 305 4.33 4.64 -2.05
CA ASN A 305 3.21 5.48 -2.50
C ASN A 305 3.31 5.92 -3.97
N TRP A 306 4.47 5.72 -4.59
CA TRP A 306 4.69 6.13 -5.98
C TRP A 306 3.88 5.29 -6.96
N ASP A 307 3.79 3.99 -6.69
CA ASP A 307 3.41 2.95 -7.65
C ASP A 307 2.47 1.92 -7.01
N ALA A 308 1.67 2.35 -6.03
CA ALA A 308 0.51 1.59 -5.58
C ALA A 308 -0.49 1.54 -6.74
N PHE A 309 -1.05 0.37 -7.04
CA PHE A 309 -1.93 0.10 -8.19
C PHE A 309 -1.20 0.04 -9.55
N GLY A 310 -0.71 -1.16 -9.90
CA GLY A 310 -0.13 -1.46 -11.22
C GLY A 310 1.35 -1.10 -11.38
N GLY A 311 2.07 -0.89 -10.28
CA GLY A 311 3.48 -0.50 -10.29
C GLY A 311 4.48 -1.66 -10.40
N VAL A 312 5.71 -1.36 -10.80
CA VAL A 312 6.83 -2.30 -10.78
C VAL A 312 8.00 -1.79 -9.94
N TRP A 313 8.69 -2.71 -9.28
CA TRP A 313 9.96 -2.41 -8.62
C TRP A 313 11.10 -2.73 -9.60
N PRO A 314 11.75 -1.70 -10.17
CA PRO A 314 12.81 -1.91 -11.14
C PRO A 314 14.01 -2.61 -10.48
N GLU A 315 14.63 -3.52 -11.22
CA GLU A 315 15.85 -4.24 -10.84
C GLU A 315 17.06 -3.67 -11.60
N SER A 316 18.28 -3.96 -11.15
CA SER A 316 19.49 -3.40 -11.76
C SER A 316 19.68 -3.77 -13.24
N ALA A 317 19.02 -4.83 -13.71
CA ALA A 317 19.03 -5.24 -15.11
C ALA A 317 17.60 -5.39 -15.64
N SER A 318 17.29 -4.75 -16.77
CA SER A 318 15.93 -4.68 -17.33
C SER A 318 15.28 -6.04 -17.64
N TYR A 319 16.07 -7.04 -18.06
CA TYR A 319 15.54 -8.39 -18.30
C TYR A 319 15.07 -9.11 -17.03
N LEU A 320 15.41 -8.60 -15.84
CA LEU A 320 14.95 -9.11 -14.57
C LEU A 320 13.64 -8.47 -14.13
N TRP A 321 13.16 -7.41 -14.80
CA TRP A 321 12.06 -6.62 -14.26
C TRP A 321 10.76 -7.43 -14.14
N PRO A 322 9.99 -7.19 -13.07
CA PRO A 322 8.68 -7.79 -12.90
C PRO A 322 7.67 -7.17 -13.87
N TRP A 323 6.53 -7.83 -14.02
CA TRP A 323 5.36 -7.34 -14.73
C TRP A 323 4.21 -7.08 -13.77
N ALA A 324 3.44 -6.04 -14.06
CA ALA A 324 2.27 -5.66 -13.30
C ALA A 324 1.16 -5.15 -14.23
N MET A 325 -0.05 -5.61 -13.97
CA MET A 325 -1.27 -5.17 -14.64
C MET A 325 -2.31 -4.93 -13.54
N CYS A 326 -2.86 -3.73 -13.51
CA CYS A 326 -3.98 -3.32 -12.69
C CYS A 326 -5.02 -2.78 -13.66
N LEU A 327 -6.09 -3.53 -13.86
CA LEU A 327 -7.13 -3.23 -14.83
C LEU A 327 -8.40 -2.92 -14.06
N ASP A 328 -8.96 -1.76 -14.31
CA ASP A 328 -10.31 -1.37 -13.93
C ASP A 328 -11.09 -1.26 -15.25
N LEU A 329 -12.14 -2.06 -15.37
CA LEU A 329 -12.83 -2.31 -16.63
C LEU A 329 -14.24 -1.71 -16.68
N GLY A 330 -14.64 -0.90 -15.71
CA GLY A 330 -15.75 0.02 -15.96
C GLY A 330 -16.41 0.56 -14.72
N GLY A 331 -17.13 1.66 -14.92
CA GLY A 331 -17.67 2.50 -13.85
C GLY A 331 -16.92 3.82 -13.73
N LYS A 332 -17.32 4.62 -12.75
CA LYS A 332 -16.82 5.98 -12.56
C LYS A 332 -16.11 6.12 -11.22
N ASP A 333 -14.79 6.11 -11.29
CA ASP A 333 -14.00 5.82 -10.10
C ASP A 333 -13.37 7.05 -9.44
N ASP A 334 -13.13 6.94 -8.13
CA ASP A 334 -12.37 7.90 -7.32
C ASP A 334 -10.96 7.39 -7.03
N TYR A 335 -9.98 8.03 -7.66
CA TYR A 335 -8.57 7.74 -7.43
C TYR A 335 -7.96 8.71 -6.42
N GLN A 336 -7.81 8.24 -5.19
CA GLN A 336 -6.98 8.86 -4.14
C GLN A 336 -5.56 8.30 -4.19
N VAL A 337 -5.03 8.17 -5.40
CA VAL A 337 -3.72 7.61 -5.71
C VAL A 337 -2.92 8.63 -6.51
N ARG A 338 -1.59 8.60 -6.39
CA ARG A 338 -0.73 9.48 -7.18
C ARG A 338 -0.80 9.11 -8.66
N ASN A 339 -1.02 10.10 -9.52
CA ASN A 339 -0.97 9.96 -10.99
C ASN A 339 -1.95 8.91 -11.53
N ARG A 340 -3.15 8.83 -10.94
CA ARG A 340 -4.29 8.03 -11.42
C ARG A 340 -5.54 8.89 -11.43
N ALA A 341 -6.45 8.61 -12.34
CA ALA A 341 -7.73 9.29 -12.47
C ALA A 341 -8.69 8.37 -13.23
N ASN A 342 -9.99 8.64 -13.07
CA ASN A 342 -11.03 7.97 -13.83
C ASN A 342 -10.74 8.01 -15.34
N ASN A 343 -10.97 6.90 -16.05
CA ASN A 343 -10.74 6.72 -17.48
C ASN A 343 -9.30 7.11 -17.90
N SER A 344 -8.30 6.59 -17.20
CA SER A 344 -6.90 6.89 -17.48
C SER A 344 -6.02 5.64 -17.60
N GLU A 345 -4.91 5.81 -18.32
CA GLU A 345 -3.84 4.82 -18.34
C GLU A 345 -2.57 5.39 -17.70
N ARG A 346 -1.83 4.53 -17.00
CA ARG A 346 -0.49 4.82 -16.54
C ARG A 346 0.41 3.62 -16.75
N HIS A 347 1.60 3.88 -17.26
CA HIS A 347 2.69 2.93 -17.28
C HIS A 347 3.71 3.23 -16.19
N SER A 348 4.09 2.20 -15.43
CA SER A 348 5.22 2.20 -14.52
C SER A 348 6.37 1.47 -15.22
N PHE A 349 7.35 2.26 -15.67
CA PHE A 349 8.52 1.80 -16.40
C PHE A 349 8.23 0.77 -17.52
N GLY A 350 7.10 0.85 -18.23
CA GLY A 350 6.78 0.01 -19.40
C GLY A 350 6.46 -1.46 -19.10
N HIS A 351 6.64 -1.87 -17.84
CA HIS A 351 6.38 -3.22 -17.34
C HIS A 351 5.22 -3.27 -16.35
N GLY A 352 4.86 -2.13 -15.77
CA GLY A 352 3.63 -1.92 -15.02
C GLY A 352 2.61 -1.18 -15.87
N ILE A 353 1.38 -1.66 -15.89
CA ILE A 353 0.24 -0.99 -16.52
C ILE A 353 -0.85 -0.86 -15.46
N HIS A 354 -1.32 0.35 -15.29
CA HIS A 354 -2.62 0.62 -14.71
C HIS A 354 -3.51 1.16 -15.82
N LEU A 355 -4.66 0.54 -16.01
CA LEU A 355 -5.61 0.91 -17.04
C LEU A 355 -6.99 0.96 -16.41
N ASP A 356 -7.65 2.08 -16.58
CA ASP A 356 -9.03 2.30 -16.22
C ASP A 356 -9.78 2.70 -17.51
N ILE A 357 -10.78 1.90 -17.86
CA ILE A 357 -11.58 2.00 -19.07
C ILE A 357 -13.00 1.49 -18.86
N GLU A 358 -13.93 1.92 -19.70
CA GLU A 358 -15.29 1.37 -19.76
C GLU A 358 -15.36 0.17 -20.73
N TYR A 359 -15.52 -1.04 -20.20
CA TYR A 359 -15.59 -2.28 -20.99
C TYR A 359 -17.02 -2.82 -21.11
N GLU A 360 -17.71 -2.49 -22.19
CA GLU A 360 -19.06 -3.02 -22.50
C GLU A 360 -19.03 -4.39 -23.23
N GLY A 361 -18.13 -5.30 -22.88
CA GLY A 361 -18.11 -6.67 -23.44
C GLY A 361 -17.85 -6.76 -24.96
N GLY A 362 -17.25 -5.71 -25.55
CA GLY A 362 -16.89 -5.56 -26.97
C GLY A 362 -15.48 -4.99 -27.16
N ASP A 363 -15.18 -4.36 -28.31
CA ASP A 363 -13.95 -3.56 -28.48
C ASP A 363 -13.91 -2.46 -27.40
N ILE A 364 -12.73 -2.19 -26.84
CA ILE A 364 -12.45 -1.18 -25.79
C ILE A 364 -13.19 0.12 -26.11
N ILE A 365 -14.12 0.55 -25.23
CA ILE A 365 -14.81 1.83 -25.37
C ILE A 365 -13.99 2.89 -24.66
N GLY A 366 -13.29 3.67 -25.48
CA GLY A 366 -12.40 4.75 -25.08
C GLY A 366 -11.58 5.13 -26.30
N GLU A 367 -11.01 6.34 -26.34
CA GLU A 367 -9.90 6.57 -27.26
C GLU A 367 -8.71 5.77 -26.72
N VAL A 368 -8.63 4.47 -27.06
CA VAL A 368 -7.32 3.83 -27.19
C VAL A 368 -6.58 4.73 -28.15
N GLU A 369 -5.50 5.36 -27.67
CA GLU A 369 -4.68 6.22 -28.50
C GLU A 369 -4.37 5.41 -29.76
N LYS A 370 -5.04 5.74 -30.87
CA LYS A 370 -4.83 5.02 -32.12
C LYS A 370 -3.33 5.11 -32.31
N PRO A 371 -2.58 3.99 -32.42
CA PRO A 371 -1.15 4.09 -32.67
C PRO A 371 -1.03 5.04 -33.86
N LEU A 372 -0.51 6.25 -33.59
CA LEU A 372 -0.57 7.34 -34.54
C LEU A 372 0.05 6.78 -35.81
N GLN A 373 -0.73 6.75 -36.90
CA GLN A 373 -0.30 6.12 -38.14
C GLN A 373 1.10 6.62 -38.44
N PHE A 374 2.01 5.65 -38.56
CA PHE A 374 3.42 5.79 -38.82
C PHE A 374 3.66 6.84 -39.91
N LYS A 375 3.82 8.11 -39.50
CA LYS A 375 4.39 9.11 -40.40
C LYS A 375 5.88 8.84 -40.40
N ASP A 376 6.35 8.48 -41.60
CA ASP A 376 7.74 8.28 -42.01
C ASP A 376 8.76 8.75 -40.96
N SER A 377 9.55 7.79 -40.48
CA SER A 377 10.79 7.95 -39.72
C SER A 377 11.04 9.40 -39.29
N GLN A 378 10.64 9.75 -38.06
CA GLN A 378 11.11 11.01 -37.49
C GLN A 378 12.62 11.06 -37.70
N ILE A 379 13.07 12.17 -38.29
CA ILE A 379 14.44 12.38 -38.74
C ILE A 379 15.36 12.14 -37.55
N LEU A 380 15.91 10.93 -37.43
CA LEU A 380 17.00 10.64 -36.51
C LEU A 380 18.10 11.62 -36.88
N ASP A 381 18.51 12.44 -35.91
CA ASP A 381 19.56 13.43 -36.10
C ASP A 381 20.79 12.75 -36.69
N LYS A 382 21.59 13.49 -37.46
CA LYS A 382 22.75 12.98 -38.19
C LYS A 382 23.75 12.27 -37.25
N VAL A 383 23.73 12.63 -35.96
CA VAL A 383 24.53 12.05 -34.88
C VAL A 383 24.09 10.62 -34.56
N ILE A 384 22.79 10.37 -34.37
CA ILE A 384 22.23 9.03 -34.06
C ILE A 384 22.47 8.03 -35.20
N ARG A 385 22.46 8.51 -36.44
CA ARG A 385 22.70 7.66 -37.64
C ARG A 385 24.07 6.97 -37.65
N ASN A 386 25.01 7.41 -36.80
CA ASN A 386 26.34 6.82 -36.71
C ASN A 386 26.44 5.66 -35.72
N ASN A 387 25.37 5.35 -34.97
CA ASN A 387 25.27 4.13 -34.14
C ASN A 387 24.15 3.20 -34.66
N PRO A 388 24.48 2.26 -35.56
CA PRO A 388 23.48 1.38 -36.19
C PRO A 388 22.68 0.54 -35.20
N GLU A 389 23.27 0.19 -34.05
CA GLU A 389 22.60 -0.63 -33.03
C GLU A 389 21.57 0.17 -32.23
N THR A 390 21.86 1.45 -31.95
CA THR A 390 20.88 2.37 -31.34
C THR A 390 19.74 2.65 -32.31
N VAL A 391 20.03 2.86 -33.59
CA VAL A 391 18.99 3.03 -34.63
C VAL A 391 18.09 1.80 -34.74
N ASP A 392 18.66 0.59 -34.77
CA ASP A 392 17.91 -0.67 -34.79
C ASP A 392 17.01 -0.82 -33.55
N ALA A 393 17.54 -0.50 -32.37
CA ALA A 393 16.77 -0.54 -31.13
C ALA A 393 15.63 0.49 -31.14
N LEU A 394 15.88 1.75 -31.53
CA LEU A 394 14.85 2.78 -31.64
C LEU A 394 13.76 2.41 -32.65
N ASN A 395 14.13 1.86 -33.82
CA ASN A 395 13.17 1.35 -34.80
C ASN A 395 12.34 0.20 -34.21
N THR A 396 12.96 -0.66 -33.40
CA THR A 396 12.26 -1.75 -32.72
C THR A 396 11.29 -1.23 -31.65
N LEU A 397 11.65 -0.20 -30.88
CA LEU A 397 10.72 0.45 -29.94
C LEU A 397 9.52 1.07 -30.64
N GLN A 398 9.72 1.61 -31.85
CA GLN A 398 8.63 2.15 -32.66
C GLN A 398 7.72 1.06 -33.25
N SER A 399 8.20 -0.19 -33.36
CA SER A 399 7.45 -1.27 -34.01
C SER A 399 6.18 -1.72 -33.27
N GLY A 400 6.00 -1.32 -32.00
CA GLY A 400 4.88 -1.74 -31.16
C GLY A 400 4.98 -3.20 -30.67
N SER A 401 6.08 -3.90 -30.98
CA SER A 401 6.32 -5.25 -30.44
C SER A 401 6.67 -5.17 -28.96
N THR A 402 5.82 -5.71 -28.09
CA THR A 402 6.08 -5.77 -26.64
C THR A 402 7.41 -6.46 -26.33
N PHE A 403 7.63 -7.68 -26.83
CA PHE A 403 8.90 -8.41 -26.65
C PHE A 403 10.09 -7.76 -27.38
N GLY A 404 9.86 -7.19 -28.57
CA GLY A 404 10.88 -6.42 -29.28
C GLY A 404 11.34 -5.21 -28.47
N SER A 405 10.41 -4.54 -27.78
CA SER A 405 10.69 -3.35 -27.00
C SER A 405 11.59 -3.64 -25.81
N PHE A 406 11.40 -4.73 -25.07
CA PHE A 406 12.33 -5.13 -24.00
C PHE A 406 13.74 -5.39 -24.49
N ARG A 407 13.85 -6.11 -25.61
CA ARG A 407 15.16 -6.37 -26.21
C ARG A 407 15.83 -5.07 -26.62
N ALA A 408 15.06 -4.13 -27.17
CA ALA A 408 15.56 -2.82 -27.57
C ALA A 408 15.98 -1.95 -26.38
N ILE A 409 15.17 -1.86 -25.32
CA ILE A 409 15.52 -1.19 -24.06
C ILE A 409 16.80 -1.79 -23.48
N GLY A 410 16.87 -3.12 -23.37
CA GLY A 410 18.08 -3.80 -22.86
C GLY A 410 19.32 -3.54 -23.70
N LYS A 411 19.19 -3.47 -25.03
CA LYS A 411 20.29 -3.05 -25.92
C LYS A 411 20.70 -1.60 -25.63
N ILE A 412 19.77 -0.66 -25.60
CA ILE A 412 20.04 0.76 -25.33
C ILE A 412 20.74 0.91 -23.98
N ASN A 413 20.21 0.31 -22.92
CA ASN A 413 20.76 0.38 -21.56
C ASN A 413 22.15 -0.28 -21.40
N SER A 414 22.56 -1.14 -22.34
CA SER A 414 23.91 -1.71 -22.34
C SER A 414 24.98 -0.80 -22.96
N HIS A 415 24.59 0.34 -23.55
CA HIS A 415 25.50 1.30 -24.15
C HIS A 415 26.12 2.27 -23.12
N SER A 416 27.07 3.09 -23.58
CA SER A 416 27.56 4.26 -22.84
C SER A 416 26.41 5.24 -22.54
N PRO A 417 26.45 5.96 -21.40
CA PRO A 417 25.48 7.00 -21.06
C PRO A 417 25.34 8.12 -22.11
N ASP A 418 26.33 8.26 -23.01
CA ASP A 418 26.28 9.21 -24.14
C ASP A 418 25.02 9.03 -25.02
N VAL A 419 24.40 7.84 -25.01
CA VAL A 419 23.13 7.57 -25.70
C VAL A 419 21.98 8.43 -25.16
N VAL A 420 22.08 8.95 -23.93
CA VAL A 420 21.06 9.84 -23.33
C VAL A 420 20.86 11.10 -24.17
N THR A 421 21.94 11.71 -24.67
CA THR A 421 21.87 12.89 -25.55
C THR A 421 21.10 12.59 -26.84
N ASP A 422 21.32 11.40 -27.40
CA ASP A 422 20.61 10.91 -28.58
C ASP A 422 19.11 10.72 -28.28
N LEU A 423 18.77 10.04 -27.18
CA LEU A 423 17.38 9.84 -26.75
C LEU A 423 16.65 11.16 -26.53
N VAL A 424 17.31 12.14 -25.90
CA VAL A 424 16.76 13.49 -25.68
C VAL A 424 16.37 14.13 -27.02
N SER A 425 17.25 14.07 -28.03
CA SER A 425 16.99 14.70 -29.33
C SER A 425 15.75 14.13 -30.04
N VAL A 426 15.48 12.83 -29.87
CA VAL A 426 14.30 12.14 -30.39
C VAL A 426 13.05 12.53 -29.59
N LEU A 427 13.13 12.43 -28.26
CA LEU A 427 12.01 12.73 -27.35
C LEU A 427 11.49 14.16 -27.49
N LEU A 428 12.37 15.13 -27.77
CA LEU A 428 11.98 16.54 -27.96
C LEU A 428 10.88 16.72 -29.01
N ASN A 429 10.93 15.93 -30.08
CA ASN A 429 10.09 16.10 -31.26
C ASN A 429 9.04 14.99 -31.43
N SER A 430 9.09 13.97 -30.59
CA SER A 430 8.18 12.84 -30.65
C SER A 430 6.84 13.15 -30.00
N GLU A 431 5.76 12.88 -30.74
CA GLU A 431 4.36 12.97 -30.28
C GLU A 431 3.79 11.59 -29.91
N ASN A 432 4.59 10.51 -30.04
CA ASN A 432 4.16 9.15 -29.73
C ASN A 432 4.42 8.84 -28.26
N ARG A 433 3.36 8.86 -27.44
CA ARG A 433 3.45 8.67 -25.98
C ARG A 433 4.00 7.29 -25.61
N ALA A 434 3.51 6.22 -26.23
CA ALA A 434 3.99 4.86 -25.95
C ALA A 434 5.50 4.70 -26.24
N PHE A 435 5.96 5.22 -27.38
CA PHE A 435 7.38 5.24 -27.73
C PHE A 435 8.20 6.13 -26.77
N ASN A 436 7.65 7.29 -26.40
CA ASN A 436 8.28 8.20 -25.45
C ASN A 436 8.45 7.55 -24.07
N ARG A 437 7.47 6.78 -23.59
CA ARG A 437 7.55 6.03 -22.33
C ARG A 437 8.74 5.07 -22.33
N TYR A 438 8.93 4.27 -23.39
CA TYR A 438 10.10 3.38 -23.50
C TYR A 438 11.43 4.13 -23.52
N MET A 439 11.50 5.30 -24.14
CA MET A 439 12.72 6.13 -24.12
C MET A 439 12.96 6.76 -22.74
N MET A 440 11.90 7.20 -22.08
CA MET A 440 11.97 7.72 -20.71
C MET A 440 12.42 6.64 -19.72
N GLU A 441 12.04 5.38 -19.91
CA GLU A 441 12.56 4.23 -19.15
C GLU A 441 14.07 4.06 -19.29
N CYS A 442 14.59 4.17 -20.51
CA CYS A 442 16.02 4.09 -20.76
C CYS A 442 16.75 5.22 -20.00
N ILE A 443 16.23 6.45 -20.08
CA ILE A 443 16.80 7.61 -19.37
C ILE A 443 16.79 7.38 -17.85
N GLN A 444 15.69 6.89 -17.28
CA GLN A 444 15.62 6.62 -15.84
C GLN A 444 16.60 5.53 -15.40
N HIS A 445 16.84 4.50 -16.23
CA HIS A 445 17.84 3.48 -15.93
C HIS A 445 19.24 4.08 -15.77
N PHE A 446 19.69 4.89 -16.74
CA PHE A 446 21.00 5.55 -16.65
C PHE A 446 21.13 6.49 -15.45
N PHE A 447 20.02 7.13 -15.07
CA PHE A 447 19.98 7.95 -13.87
C PHE A 447 20.15 7.11 -12.60
N SER A 448 19.43 6.00 -12.48
CA SER A 448 19.48 5.12 -11.31
C SER A 448 20.81 4.37 -11.14
N SER A 449 21.64 4.30 -12.19
CA SER A 449 22.93 3.60 -12.19
C SER A 449 24.12 4.50 -11.81
N ASP A 450 23.88 5.75 -11.37
CA ASP A 450 24.89 6.78 -11.09
C ASP A 450 25.80 7.09 -12.30
N GLN A 451 25.30 6.90 -13.52
CA GLN A 451 26.06 7.08 -14.76
C GLN A 451 25.83 8.42 -15.46
N ILE A 452 24.90 9.23 -14.95
CA ILE A 452 24.57 10.57 -15.49
C ILE A 452 25.59 11.61 -15.02
N THR A 453 25.99 12.50 -15.93
CA THR A 453 26.95 13.60 -15.68
C THR A 453 26.22 14.93 -15.80
N ASP A 454 26.86 16.03 -15.40
CA ASP A 454 26.29 17.38 -15.58
C ASP A 454 25.98 17.72 -17.05
N GLU A 455 26.74 17.16 -17.99
CA GLU A 455 26.49 17.31 -19.43
C GLU A 455 25.17 16.64 -19.83
N HIS A 456 24.94 15.41 -19.37
CA HIS A 456 23.68 14.71 -19.58
C HIS A 456 22.50 15.46 -18.93
N VAL A 457 22.69 16.03 -17.73
CA VAL A 457 21.66 16.85 -17.07
C VAL A 457 21.33 18.09 -17.92
N SER A 458 22.33 18.74 -18.51
CA SER A 458 22.13 19.88 -19.41
C SER A 458 21.30 19.51 -20.65
N ASP A 459 21.47 18.30 -21.18
CA ASP A 459 20.63 17.81 -22.27
C ASP A 459 19.21 17.48 -21.81
N LEU A 460 19.07 16.76 -20.70
CA LEU A 460 17.78 16.38 -20.14
C LEU A 460 16.88 17.59 -19.84
N GLN A 461 17.44 18.73 -19.44
CA GLN A 461 16.66 19.97 -19.22
C GLN A 461 15.87 20.39 -20.45
N LYS A 462 16.34 20.08 -21.65
CA LYS A 462 15.64 20.39 -22.90
C LYS A 462 14.28 19.69 -22.96
N LEU A 463 14.13 18.52 -22.34
CA LEU A 463 12.89 17.74 -22.34
C LEU A 463 11.72 18.42 -21.60
N LEU A 464 11.98 19.46 -20.80
CA LEU A 464 10.93 20.36 -20.30
C LEU A 464 10.24 21.17 -21.41
N LYS A 465 10.72 21.07 -22.65
CA LYS A 465 10.13 21.67 -23.86
C LYS A 465 9.75 20.60 -24.88
N ALA A 466 9.69 19.32 -24.49
CA ALA A 466 9.25 18.23 -25.35
C ALA A 466 7.80 18.44 -25.79
N LYS A 467 7.47 18.00 -27.02
CA LYS A 467 6.09 18.10 -27.53
C LYS A 467 5.08 17.36 -26.66
N ASP A 468 5.46 16.19 -26.16
CA ASP A 468 4.64 15.34 -25.29
C ASP A 468 4.54 15.90 -23.86
N PRO A 469 3.33 16.29 -23.40
CA PRO A 469 3.08 16.72 -22.02
C PRO A 469 3.53 15.73 -20.94
N GLU A 470 3.46 14.42 -21.20
CA GLU A 470 3.82 13.40 -20.23
C GLU A 470 5.33 13.41 -19.99
N VAL A 471 6.13 13.53 -21.06
CA VAL A 471 7.59 13.68 -20.97
C VAL A 471 7.96 14.94 -20.18
N ARG A 472 7.34 16.09 -20.48
CA ARG A 472 7.59 17.34 -19.74
C ARG A 472 7.26 17.19 -18.26
N THR A 473 6.14 16.54 -17.96
CA THR A 473 5.64 16.31 -16.59
C THR A 473 6.61 15.42 -15.80
N ILE A 474 7.03 14.30 -16.38
CA ILE A 474 7.98 13.37 -15.76
C ILE A 474 9.31 14.08 -15.50
N MET A 475 9.81 14.88 -16.44
CA MET A 475 11.07 15.61 -16.26
C MET A 475 10.97 16.71 -15.21
N ALA A 476 9.85 17.44 -15.19
CA ALA A 476 9.58 18.46 -14.17
C ALA A 476 9.59 17.87 -12.76
N ASP A 477 9.09 16.64 -12.57
CA ASP A 477 9.10 15.93 -11.29
C ASP A 477 10.50 15.38 -10.96
N ASN A 478 11.10 14.67 -11.91
CA ASN A 478 12.33 13.93 -11.71
C ASN A 478 13.51 14.82 -11.29
N PHE A 479 13.62 16.06 -11.82
CA PHE A 479 14.73 16.94 -11.43
C PHE A 479 14.78 17.29 -9.93
N GLY A 480 13.62 17.34 -9.27
CA GLY A 480 13.55 17.56 -7.83
C GLY A 480 13.90 16.32 -7.03
N ILE A 481 13.45 15.15 -7.49
CA ILE A 481 13.77 13.84 -6.88
C ILE A 481 15.28 13.58 -6.95
N TRP A 482 15.86 13.94 -8.08
CA TRP A 482 17.27 13.74 -8.39
C TRP A 482 18.19 14.85 -7.86
N GLU A 483 17.64 15.82 -7.11
CA GLU A 483 18.39 16.92 -6.51
C GLU A 483 19.28 17.70 -7.51
N CYS A 484 18.85 17.81 -8.76
CA CYS A 484 19.62 18.42 -9.86
C CYS A 484 19.53 19.95 -9.84
N SER A 485 20.33 20.61 -8.98
CA SER A 485 20.26 22.07 -8.78
C SER A 485 20.52 22.91 -10.03
N THR A 486 21.29 22.40 -11.00
CA THR A 486 21.58 23.10 -12.27
C THR A 486 20.35 23.27 -13.17
N THR A 487 19.24 22.58 -12.87
CA THR A 487 17.99 22.64 -13.64
C THR A 487 17.04 23.76 -13.20
N GLU A 488 17.39 24.51 -12.15
CA GLU A 488 16.55 25.54 -11.54
C GLU A 488 15.99 26.54 -12.57
N GLY A 489 16.84 27.06 -13.47
CA GLY A 489 16.40 27.99 -14.50
C GLY A 489 15.39 27.37 -15.48
N ALA A 490 15.61 26.12 -15.88
CA ALA A 490 14.72 25.42 -16.80
C ALA A 490 13.37 25.07 -16.15
N LEU A 491 13.37 24.72 -14.85
CA LEU A 491 12.16 24.51 -14.07
C LEU A 491 11.36 25.81 -13.90
N ILE A 492 12.03 26.95 -13.71
CA ILE A 492 11.38 28.27 -13.66
C ILE A 492 10.73 28.61 -15.01
N ASP A 493 11.41 28.37 -16.13
CA ASP A 493 10.84 28.54 -17.47
C ASP A 493 9.56 27.69 -17.63
N ALA A 494 9.59 26.44 -17.17
CA ALA A 494 8.48 25.48 -17.23
C ALA A 494 7.26 25.88 -16.36
N LEU A 495 7.37 26.88 -15.49
CA LEU A 495 6.22 27.46 -14.79
C LEU A 495 5.26 28.21 -15.73
N ASN A 496 5.66 28.48 -16.98
CA ASN A 496 4.79 29.05 -18.01
C ASN A 496 4.19 27.99 -18.94
N ASP A 497 4.39 26.70 -18.66
CA ASP A 497 3.85 25.61 -19.49
C ASP A 497 2.32 25.65 -19.52
N PRO A 498 1.67 25.39 -20.68
CA PRO A 498 0.21 25.31 -20.75
C PRO A 498 -0.38 24.25 -19.81
N GLU A 499 0.35 23.16 -19.54
CA GLU A 499 -0.13 22.03 -18.75
C GLU A 499 0.05 22.27 -17.25
N ALA A 500 -1.06 22.18 -16.50
CA ALA A 500 -1.05 22.39 -15.05
C ALA A 500 -0.14 21.40 -14.32
N SER A 501 -0.07 20.16 -14.79
CA SER A 501 0.82 19.13 -14.26
C SER A 501 2.29 19.56 -14.34
N VAL A 502 2.76 20.03 -15.51
CA VAL A 502 4.15 20.48 -15.68
C VAL A 502 4.47 21.63 -14.72
N ARG A 503 3.59 22.63 -14.60
CA ARG A 503 3.76 23.75 -13.66
C ARG A 503 3.82 23.27 -12.21
N ARG A 504 2.88 22.40 -11.80
CA ARG A 504 2.79 21.84 -10.45
C ARG A 504 4.03 21.04 -10.06
N PHE A 505 4.51 20.17 -10.93
CA PHE A 505 5.69 19.35 -10.65
C PHE A 505 6.97 20.19 -10.69
N SER A 506 7.05 21.19 -11.57
CA SER A 506 8.16 22.15 -11.56
C SER A 506 8.24 22.91 -10.24
N LEU A 507 7.11 23.38 -9.69
CA LEU A 507 7.07 23.99 -8.35
C LEU A 507 7.50 22.99 -7.26
N SER A 508 7.05 21.74 -7.34
CA SER A 508 7.40 20.70 -6.36
C SER A 508 8.90 20.42 -6.36
N SER A 509 9.52 20.36 -7.54
CA SER A 509 10.97 20.21 -7.69
C SER A 509 11.72 21.43 -7.18
N LEU A 510 11.26 22.64 -7.48
CA LEU A 510 11.86 23.87 -6.96
C LEU A 510 11.80 23.95 -5.42
N ILE A 511 10.76 23.41 -4.79
CA ILE A 511 10.68 23.26 -3.31
C ILE A 511 11.76 22.30 -2.81
N SER A 512 11.92 21.13 -3.44
CA SER A 512 12.93 20.13 -3.06
C SER A 512 14.35 20.68 -3.20
N LEU A 513 14.60 21.42 -4.28
CA LEU A 513 15.86 22.11 -4.54
C LEU A 513 16.06 23.37 -3.69
N LYS A 514 15.05 23.80 -2.93
CA LYS A 514 15.05 25.04 -2.12
C LYS A 514 15.43 26.28 -2.93
N SER A 515 14.91 26.38 -4.15
CA SER A 515 15.18 27.51 -5.05
C SER A 515 14.67 28.83 -4.45
N GLU A 516 15.51 29.86 -4.42
CA GLU A 516 15.05 31.21 -4.05
C GLU A 516 14.46 31.95 -5.26
N ALA A 517 15.00 31.71 -6.46
CA ALA A 517 14.56 32.39 -7.67
C ALA A 517 13.13 32.03 -8.10
N GLY A 518 12.67 30.82 -7.77
CA GLY A 518 11.29 30.38 -8.02
C GLY A 518 10.24 31.07 -7.16
N LEU A 519 10.62 31.76 -6.07
CA LEU A 519 9.67 32.31 -5.12
C LEU A 519 8.78 33.42 -5.69
N GLU A 520 9.35 34.34 -6.47
CA GLU A 520 8.56 35.43 -7.05
C GLU A 520 7.52 34.89 -8.05
N HIS A 521 7.86 33.81 -8.77
CA HIS A 521 6.92 33.11 -9.65
C HIS A 521 5.80 32.45 -8.84
N ALA A 522 6.15 31.74 -7.77
CA ALA A 522 5.17 31.12 -6.87
C ALA A 522 4.22 32.15 -6.25
N ARG A 523 4.69 33.35 -5.84
CA ARG A 523 3.84 34.42 -5.30
C ARG A 523 2.76 34.88 -6.28
N LYS A 524 3.12 35.00 -7.56
CA LYS A 524 2.20 35.42 -8.61
C LYS A 524 1.20 34.30 -8.90
N MET A 525 1.71 33.09 -9.17
CA MET A 525 0.90 31.92 -9.53
C MET A 525 -0.04 31.47 -8.40
N ALA A 526 0.27 31.77 -7.14
CA ALA A 526 -0.60 31.46 -6.00
C ALA A 526 -2.02 32.03 -6.12
N PHE A 527 -2.22 33.11 -6.89
CA PHE A 527 -3.53 33.76 -7.06
C PHE A 527 -3.96 33.95 -8.51
N ASP A 528 -3.04 33.77 -9.48
CA ASP A 528 -3.30 34.02 -10.89
C ASP A 528 -3.41 32.72 -11.72
N ASP A 529 -2.92 31.57 -11.21
CA ASP A 529 -2.94 30.32 -11.98
C ASP A 529 -4.36 29.73 -12.04
N PRO A 530 -4.85 29.22 -13.19
CA PRO A 530 -6.19 28.64 -13.27
C PRO A 530 -6.35 27.31 -12.52
N SER A 531 -5.26 26.62 -12.18
CA SER A 531 -5.31 25.32 -11.50
C SER A 531 -5.19 25.49 -9.98
N GLU A 532 -6.22 25.05 -9.25
CA GLU A 532 -6.24 25.04 -7.78
C GLU A 532 -5.07 24.23 -7.19
N GLU A 533 -4.66 23.15 -7.87
CA GLU A 533 -3.52 22.34 -7.47
C GLU A 533 -2.18 23.09 -7.59
N VAL A 534 -2.02 23.88 -8.65
CA VAL A 534 -0.83 24.73 -8.84
C VAL A 534 -0.81 25.83 -7.78
N GLN A 535 -1.92 26.53 -7.56
CA GLN A 535 -2.06 27.55 -6.52
C GLN A 535 -1.73 26.98 -5.13
N ARG A 536 -2.24 25.79 -4.82
CA ARG A 536 -1.97 25.09 -3.55
C ARG A 536 -0.48 24.80 -3.37
N VAL A 537 0.20 24.29 -4.40
CA VAL A 537 1.65 24.02 -4.32
C VAL A 537 2.45 25.31 -4.17
N CYS A 538 2.04 26.41 -4.81
CA CYS A 538 2.63 27.74 -4.58
C CYS A 538 2.54 28.17 -3.11
N ILE A 539 1.37 28.00 -2.48
CA ILE A 539 1.19 28.31 -1.05
C ILE A 539 2.10 27.44 -0.17
N VAL A 540 2.26 26.15 -0.50
CA VAL A 540 3.19 25.26 0.20
C VAL A 540 4.64 25.72 0.01
N TYR A 541 5.02 26.13 -1.19
CA TYR A 541 6.36 26.63 -1.51
C TYR A 541 6.69 27.86 -0.66
N ILE A 542 5.84 28.88 -0.71
CA ILE A 542 5.99 30.12 0.06
C ILE A 542 6.07 29.82 1.56
N SER A 543 5.27 28.86 2.06
CA SER A 543 5.32 28.44 3.46
C SER A 543 6.62 27.75 3.86
N ARG A 544 7.24 26.96 2.97
CA ARG A 544 8.46 26.21 3.27
C ARG A 544 9.71 27.09 3.23
N MET A 545 9.69 28.15 2.41
CA MET A 545 10.81 29.07 2.23
C MET A 545 10.76 30.30 3.16
N LYS A 546 10.22 30.13 4.37
CA LYS A 546 9.99 31.23 5.34
C LYS A 546 11.24 32.04 5.74
N GLU A 547 12.44 31.51 5.49
CA GLU A 547 13.72 32.20 5.74
C GLU A 547 14.01 33.26 4.65
N HIS A 548 13.43 33.10 3.45
CA HIS A 548 13.66 33.95 2.28
C HIS A 548 12.46 34.84 1.93
N VAL A 549 11.29 34.57 2.52
CA VAL A 549 10.04 35.31 2.26
C VAL A 549 9.23 35.56 3.53
N ASN A 550 8.76 36.80 3.70
CA ASN A 550 7.62 37.07 4.57
C ASN A 550 6.33 36.49 3.98
N ALA A 551 6.03 35.24 4.32
CA ALA A 551 4.88 34.50 3.82
C ALA A 551 3.54 35.00 4.40
N TYR A 552 3.56 35.63 5.58
CA TYR A 552 2.36 35.88 6.37
C TYR A 552 1.23 36.63 5.62
N PRO A 553 1.48 37.75 4.91
CA PRO A 553 0.41 38.45 4.20
C PRO A 553 -0.25 37.60 3.11
N LEU A 554 0.53 36.80 2.39
CA LEU A 554 0.04 35.94 1.31
C LEU A 554 -0.76 34.76 1.86
N LEU A 555 -0.26 34.12 2.92
CA LEU A 555 -0.99 33.04 3.59
C LEU A 555 -2.30 33.54 4.20
N MET A 556 -2.32 34.75 4.78
CA MET A 556 -3.55 35.37 5.30
C MET A 556 -4.55 35.67 4.19
N ARG A 557 -4.09 36.17 3.02
CA ARG A 557 -4.95 36.40 1.85
C ARG A 557 -5.55 35.08 1.35
N ALA A 558 -4.72 34.05 1.15
CA ALA A 558 -5.16 32.74 0.69
C ALA A 558 -6.16 32.07 1.65
N LEU A 559 -5.97 32.21 2.98
CA LEU A 559 -6.93 31.67 3.94
C LEU A 559 -8.29 32.36 3.89
N LYS A 560 -8.31 33.69 3.69
CA LYS A 560 -9.54 34.50 3.74
C LYS A 560 -10.31 34.51 2.43
N ASP A 561 -9.61 34.77 1.34
CA ASP A 561 -10.20 35.28 0.10
C ASP A 561 -10.32 34.21 -0.98
N ASP A 562 -9.60 33.09 -0.85
CA ASP A 562 -9.61 32.00 -1.83
C ASP A 562 -10.96 31.26 -1.83
N THR A 563 -11.30 30.54 -2.90
CA THR A 563 -12.49 29.70 -2.97
C THR A 563 -12.17 28.23 -2.77
N ALA A 564 -10.96 27.79 -3.15
CA ALA A 564 -10.53 26.41 -3.11
C ALA A 564 -10.18 25.97 -1.68
N ALA A 565 -10.85 24.91 -1.23
CA ALA A 565 -10.61 24.26 0.06
C ALA A 565 -9.13 23.90 0.26
N ALA A 566 -8.51 23.28 -0.75
CA ALA A 566 -7.16 22.76 -0.67
C ALA A 566 -6.10 23.88 -0.53
N VAL A 567 -6.33 25.05 -1.14
CA VAL A 567 -5.48 26.25 -1.01
C VAL A 567 -5.60 26.83 0.40
N LYS A 568 -6.81 26.95 0.95
CA LYS A 568 -7.03 27.39 2.35
C LYS A 568 -6.38 26.45 3.36
N VAL A 569 -6.47 25.14 3.13
CA VAL A 569 -5.85 24.11 3.96
C VAL A 569 -4.33 24.27 3.99
N ALA A 570 -3.71 24.51 2.84
CA ALA A 570 -2.27 24.80 2.74
C ALA A 570 -1.92 26.10 3.47
N ALA A 571 -2.71 27.16 3.28
CA ALA A 571 -2.51 28.46 3.91
C ALA A 571 -2.58 28.39 5.45
N ALA A 572 -3.60 27.72 5.99
CA ALA A 572 -3.74 27.49 7.43
C ALA A 572 -2.54 26.71 8.01
N SER A 573 -2.08 25.67 7.30
CA SER A 573 -0.90 24.90 7.71
C SER A 573 0.37 25.75 7.75
N GLY A 574 0.54 26.62 6.75
CA GLY A 574 1.68 27.53 6.70
C GLY A 574 1.65 28.59 7.79
N LEU A 575 0.47 29.12 8.12
CA LEU A 575 0.29 30.08 9.21
C LEU A 575 0.66 29.46 10.56
N GLY A 576 0.26 28.20 10.83
CA GLY A 576 0.69 27.46 12.02
C GLY A 576 2.21 27.34 12.12
N SER A 577 2.85 26.92 11.02
CA SER A 577 4.31 26.71 10.94
C SER A 577 5.13 28.02 10.98
N SER A 578 4.49 29.16 10.79
CA SER A 578 5.13 30.49 10.84
C SER A 578 5.40 30.99 12.26
N GLY A 579 4.66 30.48 13.26
CA GLY A 579 4.72 30.99 14.64
C GLY A 579 4.08 32.37 14.85
N ASN A 580 3.47 32.98 13.82
CA ASN A 580 2.90 34.31 13.92
C ASN A 580 1.52 34.30 14.61
N GLN A 581 1.50 34.77 15.86
CA GLN A 581 0.29 34.87 16.70
C GLN A 581 -0.82 35.73 16.11
N SER A 582 -0.52 36.61 15.15
CA SER A 582 -1.52 37.45 14.49
C SER A 582 -2.54 36.63 13.66
N ALA A 583 -2.20 35.39 13.29
CA ALA A 583 -3.08 34.48 12.55
C ALA A 583 -4.23 33.89 13.40
N VAL A 584 -4.10 33.89 14.74
CA VAL A 584 -4.99 33.15 15.65
C VAL A 584 -6.46 33.50 15.43
N GLY A 585 -6.79 34.79 15.30
CA GLY A 585 -8.16 35.23 15.13
C GLY A 585 -8.82 34.70 13.86
N GLU A 586 -8.04 34.55 12.79
CA GLU A 586 -8.55 34.09 11.49
C GLU A 586 -8.58 32.55 11.40
N LEU A 587 -7.59 31.89 11.98
CA LEU A 587 -7.63 30.43 12.15
C LEU A 587 -8.85 30.00 12.99
N LYS A 588 -9.22 30.76 14.04
CA LYS A 588 -10.46 30.51 14.81
C LYS A 588 -11.75 30.70 14.01
N ARG A 589 -11.73 31.48 12.92
CA ARG A 589 -12.86 31.56 11.98
C ARG A 589 -12.84 30.40 11.00
N ALA A 590 -11.68 30.08 10.43
CA ALA A 590 -11.51 28.93 9.53
C ALA A 590 -11.85 27.59 10.20
N SER A 591 -11.62 27.44 11.51
CA SER A 591 -11.99 26.24 12.28
C SER A 591 -13.50 26.01 12.39
N LYS A 592 -14.32 27.00 12.04
CA LYS A 592 -15.79 26.90 12.01
C LYS A 592 -16.32 26.56 10.61
N SER A 593 -15.44 26.30 9.64
CA SER A 593 -15.83 25.82 8.31
C SER A 593 -16.52 24.46 8.40
N ASN A 594 -17.44 24.19 7.47
CA ASN A 594 -18.04 22.87 7.28
C ASN A 594 -17.07 21.89 6.57
N ASP A 595 -15.97 22.40 6.00
CA ASP A 595 -14.91 21.58 5.46
C ASP A 595 -14.03 21.03 6.58
N VAL A 596 -14.11 19.70 6.79
CA VAL A 596 -13.36 18.98 7.82
C VAL A 596 -11.85 19.11 7.67
N TYR A 597 -11.33 19.20 6.44
CA TYR A 597 -9.90 19.38 6.19
C TYR A 597 -9.45 20.79 6.58
N LEU A 598 -10.24 21.82 6.26
CA LEU A 598 -9.93 23.18 6.69
C LEU A 598 -10.04 23.33 8.21
N GLN A 599 -11.04 22.70 8.82
CA GLN A 599 -11.20 22.67 10.28
C GLN A 599 -9.99 22.03 10.96
N ARG A 600 -9.56 20.85 10.51
CA ARG A 600 -8.35 20.16 11.00
C ARG A 600 -7.10 21.02 10.80
N ALA A 601 -7.04 21.80 9.72
CA ALA A 601 -5.91 22.68 9.40
C ALA A 601 -5.77 23.75 10.44
N ALA A 602 -6.89 24.41 10.71
CA ALA A 602 -6.99 25.47 11.67
C ALA A 602 -6.73 24.95 13.09
N GLY A 603 -7.30 23.80 13.48
CA GLY A 603 -7.05 23.17 14.78
C GLY A 603 -5.57 22.88 15.02
N LYS A 604 -4.91 22.23 14.05
CA LYS A 604 -3.46 21.98 14.09
C LYS A 604 -2.67 23.28 14.16
N ALA A 605 -2.96 24.25 13.29
CA ALA A 605 -2.24 25.52 13.25
C ALA A 605 -2.41 26.31 14.55
N LEU A 606 -3.60 26.30 15.15
CA LEU A 606 -3.85 26.90 16.46
C LEU A 606 -3.02 26.22 17.55
N ALA A 607 -2.94 24.89 17.55
CA ALA A 607 -2.08 24.17 18.48
C ALA A 607 -0.59 24.54 18.30
N GLU A 608 -0.10 24.63 17.05
CA GLU A 608 1.27 25.07 16.74
C GLU A 608 1.56 26.52 17.13
N LEU A 609 0.52 27.37 17.17
CA LEU A 609 0.57 28.73 17.72
C LEU A 609 0.29 28.76 19.24
N TYR A 610 0.43 27.62 19.92
CA TYR A 610 0.29 27.45 21.36
C TYR A 610 -1.11 27.81 21.90
N GLN A 611 -2.14 27.69 21.07
CA GLN A 611 -3.54 27.87 21.48
C GLN A 611 -4.13 26.51 21.86
N VAL A 612 -4.44 26.34 23.15
CA VAL A 612 -4.93 25.05 23.70
C VAL A 612 -6.27 24.62 23.10
N GLU A 613 -7.06 25.57 22.57
CA GLU A 613 -8.32 25.29 21.88
C GLU A 613 -8.10 24.55 20.54
N GLY A 614 -6.89 24.61 19.97
CA GLY A 614 -6.54 23.83 18.78
C GLY A 614 -6.70 22.32 19.00
N ILE A 615 -6.43 21.86 20.23
CA ILE A 615 -6.64 20.46 20.63
C ILE A 615 -8.13 20.12 20.59
N GLU A 616 -8.98 20.96 21.18
CA GLU A 616 -10.43 20.75 21.19
C GLU A 616 -11.01 20.67 19.77
N ILE A 617 -10.56 21.56 18.87
CA ILE A 617 -10.97 21.54 17.46
C ILE A 617 -10.56 20.22 16.79
N LEU A 618 -9.35 19.74 17.03
CA LEU A 618 -8.88 18.46 16.50
C LEU A 618 -9.69 17.28 17.06
N ILE A 619 -10.03 17.29 18.35
CA ILE A 619 -10.89 16.28 18.98
C ILE A 619 -12.27 16.26 18.30
N ASN A 620 -12.89 17.43 18.16
CA ASN A 620 -14.22 17.57 17.54
C ASN A 620 -14.23 17.19 16.05
N SER A 621 -13.07 17.20 15.40
CA SER A 621 -12.92 16.81 13.99
C SER A 621 -12.72 15.31 13.77
N LEU A 622 -12.58 14.51 14.84
CA LEU A 622 -12.53 13.05 14.75
C LEU A 622 -13.90 12.53 14.29
N THR A 623 -13.93 11.71 13.23
CA THR A 623 -15.16 11.20 12.66
C THR A 623 -15.09 9.69 12.46
N PHE A 624 -14.14 9.23 11.65
CA PHE A 624 -13.95 7.82 11.32
C PHE A 624 -12.48 7.44 11.37
N PRO A 625 -12.09 6.29 11.98
CA PRO A 625 -10.70 5.90 12.12
C PRO A 625 -9.89 5.89 10.81
N SER A 626 -10.50 5.50 9.69
CA SER A 626 -9.86 5.53 8.36
C SER A 626 -9.48 6.96 7.96
N ILE A 627 -10.42 7.91 8.05
CA ILE A 627 -10.21 9.32 7.69
C ILE A 627 -9.34 10.06 8.71
N ASP A 628 -9.36 9.64 9.98
CA ASP A 628 -8.62 10.27 11.08
C ASP A 628 -7.13 9.87 11.09
N ALA A 629 -6.82 8.65 10.65
CA ALA A 629 -5.47 8.13 10.51
C ALA A 629 -4.79 8.55 9.20
N PHE A 630 -5.57 9.00 8.19
CA PHE A 630 -5.10 9.21 6.83
C PHE A 630 -4.10 10.36 6.68
N TYR A 631 -3.07 10.18 5.85
CA TYR A 631 -2.05 11.20 5.57
C TYR A 631 -2.47 12.23 4.50
N ASN A 632 -3.75 12.43 4.23
CA ASN A 632 -4.17 13.51 3.34
C ASN A 632 -3.70 14.85 3.92
N TYR A 633 -2.86 15.55 3.17
CA TYR A 633 -2.12 16.75 3.62
C TYR A 633 -1.19 16.55 4.83
N ASN A 634 -0.65 15.33 5.02
CA ASN A 634 0.14 14.89 6.17
C ASN A 634 -0.60 14.98 7.51
N ARG A 635 -1.86 14.52 7.64
CA ARG A 635 -2.65 14.75 8.86
C ARG A 635 -3.17 13.52 9.59
N ASN A 636 -2.32 12.95 10.43
CA ASN A 636 -2.76 12.00 11.44
C ASN A 636 -3.26 12.76 12.69
N VAL A 637 -4.57 12.97 12.77
CA VAL A 637 -5.21 13.75 13.86
C VAL A 637 -4.94 13.11 15.24
N PRO A 638 -5.07 11.79 15.43
CA PRO A 638 -4.72 11.14 16.70
C PRO A 638 -3.28 11.37 17.14
N ASN A 639 -2.31 11.36 16.21
CA ASN A 639 -0.92 11.65 16.52
C ASN A 639 -0.74 13.12 16.93
N TYR A 640 -1.42 14.05 16.27
CA TYR A 640 -1.40 15.45 16.71
C TYR A 640 -1.99 15.63 18.10
N LEU A 641 -3.14 15.02 18.38
CA LEU A 641 -3.74 15.03 19.71
C LEU A 641 -2.77 14.48 20.76
N ALA A 642 -2.16 13.33 20.50
CA ALA A 642 -1.22 12.72 21.44
C ALA A 642 0.00 13.61 21.73
N ASN A 643 0.59 14.17 20.68
CA ASN A 643 1.79 15.00 20.83
C ASN A 643 1.49 16.37 21.43
N TYR A 644 0.42 17.06 21.01
CA TYR A 644 0.09 18.41 21.49
C TYR A 644 -0.53 18.40 22.89
N SER A 645 -1.26 17.35 23.25
CA SER A 645 -1.86 17.21 24.57
C SER A 645 -0.91 16.62 25.62
N GLY A 646 0.10 15.85 25.19
CA GLY A 646 0.95 15.06 26.09
C GLY A 646 0.24 13.81 26.66
N PHE A 647 -1.00 13.53 26.22
CA PHE A 647 -1.75 12.35 26.59
C PHE A 647 -1.84 11.38 25.42
N ASN A 648 -1.35 10.17 25.62
CA ASN A 648 -1.24 9.19 24.56
C ASN A 648 -1.93 7.87 24.95
N PRO A 649 -3.25 7.73 24.71
CA PRO A 649 -3.95 6.49 25.03
C PRO A 649 -3.50 5.33 24.13
N PRO A 650 -3.83 4.08 24.49
CA PRO A 650 -3.59 2.92 23.63
C PRO A 650 -4.14 3.16 22.22
N GLU A 651 -3.44 2.69 21.20
CA GLU A 651 -3.74 3.01 19.79
C GLU A 651 -5.20 2.80 19.41
N LYS A 652 -5.81 1.70 19.85
CA LYS A 652 -7.23 1.36 19.60
C LYS A 652 -8.23 2.37 20.20
N GLU A 653 -7.82 3.11 21.21
CA GLU A 653 -8.65 4.09 21.91
C GLU A 653 -8.45 5.51 21.39
N ARG A 654 -7.38 5.78 20.63
CA ARG A 654 -7.06 7.12 20.12
C ARG A 654 -8.09 7.66 19.12
N TYR A 655 -8.98 6.83 18.61
CA TYR A 655 -10.06 7.24 17.69
C TYR A 655 -11.38 7.52 18.42
N LYS A 656 -11.47 7.25 19.72
CA LYS A 656 -12.68 7.50 20.51
C LYS A 656 -12.76 8.98 20.84
N GLN A 657 -13.52 9.76 20.07
CA GLN A 657 -13.71 11.19 20.30
C GLN A 657 -14.12 11.52 21.74
N GLN A 658 -15.08 10.77 22.31
CA GLN A 658 -15.57 11.01 23.68
C GLN A 658 -14.47 10.83 24.74
N LEU A 659 -13.55 9.88 24.54
CA LEU A 659 -12.41 9.68 25.46
C LEU A 659 -11.54 10.95 25.52
N TRP A 660 -11.23 11.51 24.35
CA TRP A 660 -10.46 12.73 24.27
C TRP A 660 -11.20 13.93 24.85
N LEU A 661 -12.50 14.06 24.60
CA LEU A 661 -13.34 15.13 25.18
C LEU A 661 -13.36 15.05 26.71
N ASP A 662 -13.58 13.87 27.27
CA ASP A 662 -13.62 13.64 28.71
C ASP A 662 -12.26 13.94 29.35
N TRP A 663 -11.17 13.50 28.70
CA TRP A 663 -9.82 13.78 29.15
C TRP A 663 -9.50 15.28 29.05
N TYR A 664 -9.80 15.92 27.93
CA TYR A 664 -9.52 17.32 27.66
C TYR A 664 -10.27 18.21 28.66
N THR A 665 -11.56 17.96 28.88
CA THR A 665 -12.39 18.72 29.84
C THR A 665 -11.80 18.68 31.26
N LYS A 666 -11.21 17.55 31.68
CA LYS A 666 -10.60 17.38 33.01
C LYS A 666 -9.18 17.96 33.12
N ASN A 667 -8.47 18.09 32.00
CA ASN A 667 -7.03 18.38 32.01
C ASN A 667 -6.63 19.64 31.26
N ARG A 668 -7.56 20.33 30.57
CA ARG A 668 -7.29 21.50 29.71
C ARG A 668 -6.32 22.50 30.32
N ASP A 669 -6.57 22.91 31.55
CA ASP A 669 -5.77 23.95 32.23
C ASP A 669 -4.38 23.47 32.70
N LYS A 670 -4.13 22.15 32.63
CA LYS A 670 -2.85 21.52 32.97
C LYS A 670 -1.99 21.22 31.73
N ILE A 671 -2.50 21.44 30.52
CA ILE A 671 -1.79 21.15 29.28
C ILE A 671 -0.73 22.23 29.04
N ASP A 672 0.54 21.86 29.15
CA ASP A 672 1.65 22.70 28.67
C ASP A 672 1.81 22.55 27.16
N ILE A 673 0.88 23.17 26.42
CA ILE A 673 0.85 23.05 24.96
C ILE A 673 2.15 23.57 24.31
N LYS A 674 2.79 24.58 24.91
CA LYS A 674 4.04 25.12 24.42
C LYS A 674 5.16 24.09 24.51
N SER A 675 5.39 23.53 25.70
CA SER A 675 6.42 22.50 25.88
C SER A 675 6.15 21.28 24.98
N ASN A 676 4.89 20.87 24.84
CA ASN A 676 4.50 19.72 24.02
C ASN A 676 4.79 19.95 22.53
N VAL A 677 4.39 21.11 21.98
CA VAL A 677 4.62 21.48 20.58
C VAL A 677 6.12 21.64 20.30
N ASP A 678 6.86 22.29 21.20
CA ASP A 678 8.31 22.45 21.07
C ASP A 678 9.02 21.09 21.07
N ALA A 679 8.63 20.19 21.97
CA ALA A 679 9.16 18.83 22.02
C ALA A 679 8.87 18.05 20.75
N TYR A 680 7.64 18.11 20.24
CA TYR A 680 7.24 17.44 18.99
C TYR A 680 8.06 17.92 17.79
N ASN A 681 8.22 19.24 17.64
CA ASN A 681 8.96 19.82 16.53
C ASN A 681 10.46 19.48 16.61
N GLU A 682 11.07 19.58 17.79
CA GLU A 682 12.47 19.22 17.98
C GLU A 682 12.71 17.72 17.77
N TYR A 683 11.79 16.86 18.20
CA TYR A 683 11.90 15.41 18.01
C TYR A 683 11.85 15.03 16.52
N ARG A 684 10.97 15.65 15.73
CA ARG A 684 10.91 15.41 14.27
C ARG A 684 12.21 15.77 13.57
N VAL A 685 12.81 16.91 13.92
CA VAL A 685 14.11 17.32 13.36
C VAL A 685 15.21 16.36 13.80
N LEU A 686 15.17 15.91 15.05
CA LEU A 686 16.13 14.95 15.60
C LEU A 686 16.07 13.62 14.84
N GLN A 687 14.89 13.06 14.60
CA GLN A 687 14.73 11.78 13.90
C GLN A 687 15.42 11.77 12.53
N VAL A 688 15.27 12.85 11.76
CA VAL A 688 15.93 12.99 10.45
C VAL A 688 17.46 13.04 10.62
N ARG A 689 17.95 13.81 11.61
CA ARG A 689 19.40 13.98 11.84
C ARG A 689 20.10 12.71 12.31
N ILE A 690 19.39 11.83 13.01
CA ILE A 690 19.99 10.62 13.59
C ILE A 690 19.84 9.38 12.71
N ALA A 691 19.10 9.44 11.60
CA ALA A 691 18.84 8.26 10.76
C ALA A 691 20.14 7.57 10.30
N SER A 692 21.13 8.36 9.87
CA SER A 692 22.45 7.90 9.38
C SER A 692 23.52 7.79 10.48
N ASP A 693 23.21 8.16 11.72
CA ASP A 693 24.18 8.14 12.80
C ASP A 693 24.52 6.70 13.23
N ILE A 694 25.75 6.54 13.73
CA ILE A 694 26.14 5.32 14.45
C ILE A 694 25.39 5.21 15.78
N ASP A 695 25.24 3.97 16.26
CA ASP A 695 24.43 3.62 17.43
C ASP A 695 24.73 4.45 18.68
N SER A 696 26.00 4.67 19.01
CA SER A 696 26.42 5.47 20.18
C SER A 696 25.98 6.93 20.07
N GLU A 697 26.00 7.49 18.87
CA GLU A 697 25.63 8.88 18.61
C GLU A 697 24.10 9.05 18.62
N LYS A 698 23.35 8.06 18.10
CA LYS A 698 21.88 7.99 18.23
C LYS A 698 21.46 8.03 19.69
N VAL A 699 22.01 7.15 20.51
CA VAL A 699 21.74 7.07 21.95
C VAL A 699 22.05 8.40 22.63
N ARG A 700 23.25 8.96 22.43
CA ARG A 700 23.67 10.23 23.04
C ARG A 700 22.73 11.39 22.71
N LYS A 701 22.35 11.53 21.43
CA LYS A 701 21.45 12.61 20.99
C LYS A 701 20.03 12.42 21.54
N LEU A 702 19.53 11.19 21.62
CA LEU A 702 18.23 10.88 22.25
C LEU A 702 18.23 11.16 23.75
N GLU A 703 19.30 10.81 24.47
CA GLU A 703 19.45 11.15 25.89
C GLU A 703 19.50 12.67 26.12
N GLN A 704 20.19 13.41 25.25
CA GLN A 704 20.22 14.87 25.31
C GLN A 704 18.84 15.48 25.09
N PHE A 705 18.08 14.94 24.14
CA PHE A 705 16.70 15.35 23.92
C PHE A 705 15.80 15.06 25.13
N LEU A 706 15.89 13.85 25.72
CA LEU A 706 15.10 13.47 26.89
C LEU A 706 15.52 14.23 28.16
N LYS A 707 16.77 14.71 28.27
CA LYS A 707 17.16 15.64 29.35
C LYS A 707 16.41 16.97 29.26
N LYS A 708 16.10 17.43 28.04
CA LYS A 708 15.33 18.65 27.79
C LYS A 708 13.82 18.42 27.90
N PHE A 709 13.32 17.27 27.43
CA PHE A 709 11.91 16.90 27.44
C PHE A 709 11.71 15.52 28.11
N PRO A 710 11.80 15.46 29.46
CA PRO A 710 11.85 14.18 30.19
C PRO A 710 10.58 13.33 30.06
N ASN A 711 9.44 13.96 29.79
CA ASN A 711 8.14 13.28 29.69
C ASN A 711 7.78 12.88 28.24
N HIS A 712 8.67 13.07 27.27
CA HIS A 712 8.36 12.77 25.87
C HIS A 712 8.42 11.26 25.58
N SER A 713 7.26 10.60 25.64
CA SER A 713 7.15 9.13 25.57
C SER A 713 7.74 8.50 24.31
N GLY A 714 7.57 9.13 23.14
CA GLY A 714 8.04 8.57 21.86
C GLY A 714 9.56 8.44 21.79
N ALA A 715 10.28 9.52 22.11
CA ALA A 715 11.74 9.50 22.26
C ALA A 715 12.23 8.49 23.30
N GLY A 716 11.51 8.34 24.43
CA GLY A 716 11.84 7.34 25.46
C GLY A 716 11.73 5.91 24.95
N GLN A 717 10.64 5.58 24.24
CA GLN A 717 10.46 4.28 23.61
C GLN A 717 11.51 4.00 22.53
N PHE A 718 11.84 5.00 21.71
CA PHE A 718 12.84 4.83 20.67
C PHE A 718 14.25 4.60 21.25
N LEU A 719 14.63 5.35 22.28
CA LEU A 719 15.89 5.11 23.01
C LEU A 719 15.93 3.70 23.61
N ALA A 720 14.85 3.25 24.25
CA ALA A 720 14.78 1.90 24.80
C ALA A 720 14.93 0.81 23.73
N SER A 721 14.31 1.00 22.56
CA SER A 721 14.44 0.10 21.42
C SER A 721 15.89 0.03 20.91
N GLU A 722 16.55 1.17 20.73
CA GLU A 722 17.96 1.21 20.29
C GLU A 722 18.89 0.56 21.31
N LEU A 723 18.73 0.84 22.61
CA LEU A 723 19.52 0.21 23.67
C LEU A 723 19.33 -1.31 23.70
N ASN A 724 18.10 -1.80 23.57
CA ASN A 724 17.81 -3.23 23.50
C ASN A 724 18.46 -3.89 22.27
N ARG A 725 18.41 -3.22 21.11
CA ARG A 725 19.06 -3.69 19.87
C ARG A 725 20.58 -3.78 20.03
N ILE A 726 21.21 -2.73 20.58
CA ILE A 726 22.66 -2.71 20.85
C ILE A 726 23.04 -3.84 21.82
N ALA A 727 22.28 -4.00 22.91
CA ALA A 727 22.52 -5.07 23.88
C ALA A 727 22.42 -6.46 23.24
N TRP A 728 21.44 -6.68 22.35
CA TRP A 728 21.31 -7.92 21.59
C TRP A 728 22.56 -8.20 20.73
N TYR A 729 23.02 -7.21 19.96
CA TYR A 729 24.24 -7.34 19.14
C TYR A 729 25.53 -7.52 19.93
N MET A 730 25.57 -7.13 21.21
CA MET A 730 26.73 -7.41 22.07
C MET A 730 26.73 -8.85 22.62
N VAL A 731 25.55 -9.48 22.69
CA VAL A 731 25.36 -10.83 23.26
C VAL A 731 25.41 -11.92 22.18
N THR A 732 25.07 -11.58 20.94
CA THR A 732 25.20 -12.44 19.75
C THR A 732 26.46 -12.14 18.97
#